data_AF-A0A1S3RCI0-F1
#
_entry.id   AF-A0A1S3RCI0-F1
#
_cell.length_a   1.000
_cell.length_b   1.000
_cell.length_c   1.000
_cell.angle_alpha   90.00
_cell.angle_beta   90.00
_cell.angle_gamma   90.00
#
_symmetry.space_group_name_H-M   'P 1'
#
loop_
_entity.id
_entity.type
_entity.pdbx_description
1 polymer ?
#
loop_
_entity_poly.entity_id
_entity_poly.type
_entity_poly.pdbx_seq_one_letter_code
_entity_poly.pdbx_strand_id
1 'polypeptide(L)'
;MLKKTLQCLEGIHLSQSGSLLMLYVDKLLNTPFRVLARMVDTLACRRVEMLLAETLQNSLVQLPVEELDRIQEYLQISGLAQRHQRFYSLLDRFRATVAEDTSSPSPPVTSHPLDGEPPPAPELVEADKEWYVALVMSQCCLRGDGSFLETTELLTKLPPDDLSTIMTCKRLTRGQGSLLLETALAVTLDHLSGVTQLLPVPHHSFLPPAKPDPAEPYWDKLAIVYGEAGLYPRVMSLCRALSQYLLCVGQLPSPLQIPEDKQHLIATFITMATESPSPGQSLVNSYTRVPPLVSHWSTATLESLPPGQSLVNSYTRVPPLVWKLGWSPRPGGEFGTTLPEIPVEFLQEKDVFREFLYRINTLGWSSRTQFEETWATLLGVLVTQPISMDQEEEREQEEDLERSQLNVLAVQAITSLVLSAMTLPTAGNPAVSCLEQQPRNKTLKVLDTRFGRKLSVIRGAVEREIQAMVSKRDNVHTHHPYHTWDPVPSLSAVSPAGTLISHEKLLLQINTEREMGNMDYKLGQVSIHSVWLGNNITPLREEEWGEDEEDETDTPAPASLPTSPINSRKHRAGVDIHSCSQFLLELYSQWLLPGSPSNRRTPVVLISEVVRSLLAVSDLFTERNQFDMMFTTLMELQKSHPAEDEIVNQYLVPALCKAAAVLGMDKATSEPVCRVLELTLRSTHLPSRMGALHGLLYVLECDLLDDTVKQLIPAVSEYILSNLRAIAQ
;
A
#
# COMPACT_ATOMS: atom_id res chain seq x y z
N MET A 1 -20.03 -23.63 -17.41
CA MET A 1 -21.29 -24.39 -17.62
C MET A 1 -22.22 -23.70 -18.61
N LEU A 2 -22.72 -22.48 -18.32
CA LEU A 2 -23.74 -21.80 -19.14
C LEU A 2 -23.39 -21.66 -20.63
N LYS A 3 -22.13 -21.36 -21.00
CA LYS A 3 -21.70 -21.33 -22.42
C LYS A 3 -21.97 -22.64 -23.17
N LYS A 4 -21.70 -23.79 -22.54
CA LYS A 4 -21.95 -25.11 -23.13
C LYS A 4 -23.44 -25.39 -23.24
N THR A 5 -24.23 -24.96 -22.24
CA THR A 5 -25.69 -25.03 -22.29
C THR A 5 -26.24 -24.24 -23.48
N LEU A 6 -25.79 -23.00 -23.69
CA LEU A 6 -26.22 -22.19 -24.83
C LEU A 6 -25.88 -22.82 -26.19
N GLN A 7 -24.71 -23.45 -26.29
CA GLN A 7 -24.31 -24.22 -27.49
C GLN A 7 -25.24 -25.42 -27.74
N CYS A 8 -25.69 -26.11 -26.70
CA CYS A 8 -26.69 -27.19 -26.84
C CYS A 8 -28.07 -26.66 -27.25
N LEU A 9 -28.47 -25.50 -26.72
CA LEU A 9 -29.77 -24.89 -27.01
C LEU A 9 -29.87 -24.31 -28.43
N GLU A 10 -28.73 -24.01 -29.08
CA GLU A 10 -28.70 -23.46 -30.44
C GLU A 10 -29.38 -24.39 -31.46
N GLY A 11 -29.20 -25.71 -31.34
CA GLY A 11 -29.68 -26.72 -32.29
C GLY A 11 -31.08 -27.28 -32.05
N ILE A 12 -31.87 -26.72 -31.14
CA ILE A 12 -33.22 -27.24 -30.81
C ILE A 12 -34.18 -27.10 -32.02
N HIS A 13 -35.05 -28.10 -32.21
CA HIS A 13 -36.02 -28.15 -33.29
C HIS A 13 -36.94 -26.92 -33.34
N LEU A 14 -37.37 -26.50 -34.53
CA LEU A 14 -38.15 -25.27 -34.73
C LEU A 14 -39.48 -25.27 -33.98
N SER A 15 -40.09 -26.44 -33.76
CA SER A 15 -41.37 -26.59 -33.04
C SER A 15 -41.32 -26.22 -31.55
N GLN A 16 -40.13 -25.96 -31.00
CA GLN A 16 -39.91 -25.61 -29.59
C GLN A 16 -39.39 -24.17 -29.43
N SER A 17 -39.48 -23.35 -30.47
CA SER A 17 -38.88 -22.01 -30.48
C SER A 17 -39.54 -21.07 -29.47
N GLY A 18 -40.87 -21.17 -29.27
CA GLY A 18 -41.58 -20.39 -28.26
C GLY A 18 -41.16 -20.71 -26.81
N SER A 19 -41.14 -21.98 -26.43
CA SER A 19 -40.69 -22.40 -25.09
C SER A 19 -39.22 -22.05 -24.82
N LEU A 20 -38.39 -22.10 -25.85
CA LEU A 20 -36.99 -21.71 -25.75
C LEU A 20 -36.81 -20.19 -25.58
N LEU A 21 -37.64 -19.38 -26.24
CA LEU A 21 -37.66 -17.93 -26.04
C LEU A 21 -38.02 -17.57 -24.59
N MET A 22 -39.01 -18.24 -24.01
CA MET A 22 -39.37 -18.04 -22.60
C MET A 22 -38.19 -18.36 -21.66
N LEU A 23 -37.50 -19.48 -21.88
CA LEU A 23 -36.32 -19.84 -21.11
C LEU A 23 -35.19 -18.80 -21.23
N TYR A 24 -34.96 -18.28 -22.44
CA TYR A 24 -33.96 -17.25 -22.67
C TYR A 24 -34.29 -15.97 -21.89
N VAL A 25 -35.52 -15.48 -22.01
CA VAL A 25 -35.96 -14.23 -21.38
C VAL A 25 -36.00 -14.34 -19.85
N ASP A 26 -36.64 -15.38 -19.31
CA ASP A 26 -36.92 -15.49 -17.87
C ASP A 26 -35.68 -15.84 -17.04
N LYS A 27 -34.71 -16.57 -17.61
CA LYS A 27 -33.61 -17.18 -16.83
C LYS A 27 -32.22 -16.80 -17.28
N LEU A 28 -32.02 -16.52 -18.57
CA LEU A 28 -30.67 -16.49 -19.15
C LEU A 28 -30.24 -15.11 -19.65
N LEU A 29 -31.18 -14.25 -20.05
CA LEU A 29 -30.89 -12.93 -20.61
C LEU A 29 -30.38 -11.95 -19.54
N ASN A 30 -30.95 -11.99 -18.33
CA ASN A 30 -30.53 -11.17 -17.19
C ASN A 30 -29.30 -11.73 -16.46
N THR A 31 -28.30 -12.22 -17.19
CA THR A 31 -27.03 -12.71 -16.62
C THR A 31 -26.05 -11.57 -16.36
N PRO A 32 -25.31 -11.57 -15.23
CA PRO A 32 -24.30 -10.55 -14.96
C PRO A 32 -23.14 -10.60 -15.96
N PHE A 33 -22.93 -11.72 -16.65
CA PHE A 33 -21.88 -11.90 -17.63
C PHE A 33 -22.29 -11.35 -19.01
N ARG A 34 -21.85 -10.13 -19.33
CA ARG A 34 -22.22 -9.42 -20.58
C ARG A 34 -22.02 -10.24 -21.85
N VAL A 35 -20.95 -11.03 -21.93
CA VAL A 35 -20.65 -11.90 -23.08
C VAL A 35 -21.72 -12.99 -23.25
N LEU A 36 -22.19 -13.59 -22.15
CA LEU A 36 -23.23 -14.62 -22.19
C LEU A 36 -24.61 -14.00 -22.49
N ALA A 37 -24.91 -12.83 -21.94
CA ALA A 37 -26.14 -12.09 -22.28
C ALA A 37 -26.21 -11.79 -23.78
N ARG A 38 -25.09 -11.40 -24.40
CA ARG A 38 -25.01 -11.17 -25.86
C ARG A 38 -25.18 -12.46 -26.68
N MET A 39 -24.68 -13.59 -26.18
CA MET A 39 -24.93 -14.89 -26.81
C MET A 39 -26.41 -15.29 -26.74
N VAL A 40 -27.05 -15.12 -25.58
CA VAL A 40 -28.49 -15.38 -25.40
C VAL A 40 -29.33 -14.48 -26.32
N ASP A 41 -29.01 -13.19 -26.36
CA ASP A 41 -29.64 -12.21 -27.26
C ASP A 41 -29.60 -12.64 -28.73
N THR A 42 -28.43 -13.09 -29.19
CA THR A 42 -28.24 -13.56 -30.57
C THR A 42 -29.11 -14.79 -30.87
N LEU A 43 -29.17 -15.75 -29.93
CA LEU A 43 -29.99 -16.95 -30.07
C LEU A 43 -31.49 -16.63 -30.02
N ALA A 44 -31.91 -15.73 -29.14
CA ALA A 44 -33.30 -15.29 -29.02
C ALA A 44 -33.76 -14.56 -30.29
N CYS A 45 -32.95 -13.63 -30.82
CA CYS A 45 -33.23 -12.96 -32.10
C CYS A 45 -33.45 -13.97 -33.23
N ARG A 46 -32.56 -14.97 -33.33
CA ARG A 46 -32.62 -15.99 -34.38
C ARG A 46 -33.89 -16.84 -34.25
N ARG A 47 -34.36 -17.13 -33.04
CA ARG A 47 -35.62 -17.87 -32.81
C ARG A 47 -36.85 -17.07 -33.24
N VAL A 48 -36.88 -15.75 -32.99
CA VAL A 48 -37.96 -14.89 -33.47
C VAL A 48 -37.93 -14.78 -35.00
N GLU A 49 -36.75 -14.66 -35.60
CA GLU A 49 -36.59 -14.67 -37.07
C GLU A 49 -37.08 -15.99 -37.69
N MET A 50 -36.84 -17.13 -37.04
CA MET A 50 -37.38 -18.42 -37.48
C MET A 50 -38.91 -18.48 -37.37
N LEU A 51 -39.50 -17.97 -36.28
CA LEU A 51 -40.97 -17.89 -36.13
C LEU A 51 -41.61 -16.95 -37.16
N LEU A 52 -40.93 -15.89 -37.56
CA LEU A 52 -41.37 -14.98 -38.63
C LEU A 52 -41.33 -15.62 -40.02
N ALA A 53 -40.48 -16.62 -40.23
CA ALA A 53 -40.34 -17.34 -41.50
C ALA A 53 -41.27 -18.56 -41.61
N GLU A 54 -41.87 -18.98 -40.50
CA GLU A 54 -42.79 -20.12 -40.41
C GLU A 54 -44.24 -19.69 -40.74
N THR A 55 -45.14 -20.65 -41.00
CA THR A 55 -46.56 -20.32 -41.24
C THR A 55 -47.22 -19.70 -39.99
N LEU A 56 -48.09 -18.71 -40.20
CA LEU A 56 -48.78 -17.97 -39.12
C LEU A 56 -49.44 -18.89 -38.07
N GLN A 57 -50.10 -19.95 -38.54
CA GLN A 57 -50.77 -20.92 -37.67
C GLN A 57 -49.78 -21.64 -36.72
N ASN A 58 -48.62 -22.05 -37.23
CA ASN A 58 -47.60 -22.73 -36.43
C ASN A 58 -46.90 -21.77 -35.45
N SER A 59 -46.73 -20.51 -35.85
CA SER A 59 -46.11 -19.48 -35.02
C SER A 59 -46.99 -19.09 -33.84
N LEU A 60 -48.30 -18.96 -34.04
CA LEU A 60 -49.28 -18.69 -32.97
C LEU A 60 -49.41 -19.83 -31.96
N VAL A 61 -49.28 -21.10 -32.42
CA VAL A 61 -49.28 -22.26 -31.52
C VAL A 61 -48.04 -22.27 -30.62
N GLN A 62 -46.90 -21.81 -31.12
CA GLN A 62 -45.65 -21.79 -30.36
C GLN A 62 -45.52 -20.57 -29.45
N LEU A 63 -45.96 -19.40 -29.90
CA LEU A 63 -45.91 -18.17 -29.14
C LEU A 63 -47.26 -17.44 -29.25
N PRO A 64 -48.21 -17.75 -28.36
CA PRO A 64 -49.49 -17.04 -28.26
C PRO A 64 -49.29 -15.57 -27.94
N VAL A 65 -50.30 -14.75 -28.25
CA VAL A 65 -50.25 -13.28 -28.06
C VAL A 65 -50.07 -12.93 -26.59
N GLU A 66 -50.68 -13.70 -25.68
CA GLU A 66 -50.59 -13.49 -24.23
C GLU A 66 -49.16 -13.68 -23.70
N GLU A 67 -48.43 -14.67 -24.22
CA GLU A 67 -47.02 -14.89 -23.86
C GLU A 67 -46.10 -13.87 -24.52
N LEU A 68 -46.44 -13.39 -25.73
CA LEU A 68 -45.75 -12.28 -26.37
C LEU A 68 -45.89 -10.97 -25.56
N ASP A 69 -47.09 -10.66 -25.07
CA ASP A 69 -47.35 -9.54 -24.16
C ASP A 69 -46.48 -9.65 -22.90
N ARG A 70 -46.50 -10.81 -22.25
CA ARG A 70 -45.73 -11.08 -21.03
C ARG A 70 -44.22 -10.91 -21.23
N ILE A 71 -43.67 -11.40 -22.34
CA ILE A 71 -42.24 -11.22 -22.68
C ILE A 71 -41.92 -9.73 -22.83
N GLN A 72 -42.72 -9.00 -23.60
CA GLN A 72 -42.44 -7.58 -23.87
C GLN A 72 -42.60 -6.72 -22.61
N GLU A 73 -43.58 -7.01 -21.76
CA GLU A 73 -43.76 -6.34 -20.47
C GLU A 73 -42.57 -6.60 -19.53
N TYR A 74 -42.12 -7.85 -19.41
CA TYR A 74 -40.95 -8.19 -18.60
C TYR A 74 -39.67 -7.48 -19.09
N LEU A 75 -39.46 -7.42 -20.40
CA LEU A 75 -38.29 -6.76 -20.99
C LEU A 75 -38.30 -5.25 -20.71
N GLN A 76 -39.47 -4.61 -20.73
CA GLN A 76 -39.62 -3.19 -20.43
C GLN A 76 -39.39 -2.90 -18.94
N ILE A 77 -40.07 -3.60 -18.04
CA ILE A 77 -39.94 -3.43 -16.58
C ILE A 77 -38.50 -3.69 -16.12
N SER A 78 -37.85 -4.70 -16.70
CA SER A 78 -36.48 -5.09 -16.32
C SER A 78 -35.39 -4.21 -16.96
N GLY A 79 -35.74 -3.23 -17.81
CA GLY A 79 -34.79 -2.41 -18.57
C GLY A 79 -33.99 -3.18 -19.62
N LEU A 80 -34.35 -4.44 -19.91
CA LEU A 80 -33.70 -5.29 -20.88
C LEU A 80 -34.04 -4.88 -22.31
N ALA A 81 -35.21 -4.30 -22.55
CA ALA A 81 -35.61 -3.76 -23.85
C ALA A 81 -34.60 -2.72 -24.39
N GLN A 82 -34.11 -1.82 -23.53
CA GLN A 82 -33.09 -0.82 -23.90
C GLN A 82 -31.71 -1.44 -24.18
N ARG A 83 -31.37 -2.52 -23.46
CA ARG A 83 -30.09 -3.23 -23.62
C ARG A 83 -30.07 -4.15 -24.85
N HIS A 84 -31.24 -4.68 -25.21
CA HIS A 84 -31.44 -5.71 -26.23
C HIS A 84 -32.39 -5.21 -27.33
N GLN A 85 -32.11 -4.03 -27.87
CA GLN A 85 -33.00 -3.31 -28.80
C GLN A 85 -33.36 -4.12 -30.04
N ARG A 86 -32.39 -4.86 -30.61
CA ARG A 86 -32.64 -5.72 -31.77
C ARG A 86 -33.68 -6.79 -31.45
N PHE A 87 -33.52 -7.48 -30.32
CA PHE A 87 -34.44 -8.53 -29.91
C PHE A 87 -35.85 -7.97 -29.69
N TYR A 88 -35.96 -6.83 -28.99
CA TYR A 88 -37.25 -6.17 -28.77
C TYR A 88 -37.93 -5.75 -30.08
N SER A 89 -37.17 -5.14 -31.00
CA SER A 89 -37.69 -4.75 -32.33
C SER A 89 -38.17 -5.93 -33.18
N LEU A 90 -37.56 -7.11 -33.01
CA LEU A 90 -37.99 -8.33 -33.70
C LEU A 90 -39.29 -8.87 -33.12
N LEU A 91 -39.50 -8.74 -31.81
CA LEU A 91 -40.77 -9.06 -31.16
C LEU A 91 -41.88 -8.10 -31.61
N ASP A 92 -41.60 -6.80 -31.77
CA ASP A 92 -42.57 -5.84 -32.32
C ASP A 92 -42.95 -6.20 -33.77
N ARG A 93 -41.96 -6.58 -34.58
CA ARG A 93 -42.21 -7.05 -35.94
C ARG A 93 -43.03 -8.34 -35.95
N PHE A 94 -42.79 -9.25 -35.02
CA PHE A 94 -43.58 -10.46 -34.85
C PHE A 94 -45.02 -10.14 -34.43
N ARG A 95 -45.21 -9.24 -33.46
CA ARG A 95 -46.54 -8.73 -33.07
C ARG A 95 -47.32 -8.19 -34.25
N ALA A 96 -46.68 -7.34 -35.07
CA ALA A 96 -47.31 -6.77 -36.26
C ALA A 96 -47.78 -7.85 -37.27
N THR A 97 -47.20 -9.05 -37.26
CA THR A 97 -47.63 -10.16 -38.12
C THR A 97 -48.70 -11.07 -37.50
N VAL A 98 -48.78 -11.15 -36.16
CA VAL A 98 -49.68 -12.09 -35.47
C VAL A 98 -50.88 -11.42 -34.79
N ALA A 99 -50.83 -10.11 -34.55
CA ALA A 99 -51.84 -9.36 -33.83
C ALA A 99 -51.83 -7.87 -34.26
N GLU A 100 -52.30 -7.61 -35.49
CA GLU A 100 -52.31 -6.27 -36.14
C GLU A 100 -53.02 -5.18 -35.33
N ASP A 101 -54.03 -5.55 -34.53
CA ASP A 101 -54.84 -4.60 -33.72
C ASP A 101 -54.23 -4.29 -32.33
N THR A 102 -53.05 -4.85 -32.00
CA THR A 102 -52.42 -4.68 -30.68
C THR A 102 -51.12 -3.87 -30.77
N SER A 103 -50.89 -2.99 -29.79
CA SER A 103 -49.63 -2.26 -29.64
C SER A 103 -48.72 -2.91 -28.59
N SER A 104 -47.40 -2.78 -28.77
CA SER A 104 -46.42 -3.21 -27.78
C SER A 104 -46.56 -2.43 -26.47
N PRO A 105 -46.20 -3.02 -25.31
CA PRO A 105 -46.13 -2.30 -24.04
C PRO A 105 -45.23 -1.06 -24.13
N SER A 106 -45.70 0.07 -23.59
CA SER A 106 -44.89 1.28 -23.50
C SER A 106 -43.73 1.10 -22.51
N PRO A 107 -42.62 1.83 -22.70
CA PRO A 107 -41.58 1.90 -21.67
C PRO A 107 -42.18 2.39 -20.36
N PRO A 108 -41.74 1.88 -19.19
CA PRO A 108 -42.20 2.40 -17.92
C PRO A 108 -41.87 3.89 -17.83
N VAL A 109 -42.87 4.72 -17.49
CA VAL A 109 -42.68 6.14 -17.19
C VAL A 109 -41.69 6.22 -16.03
N THR A 110 -40.48 6.69 -16.31
CA THR A 110 -39.48 6.86 -15.26
C THR A 110 -39.76 8.16 -14.52
N SER A 111 -39.25 8.33 -13.29
CA SER A 111 -39.38 9.61 -12.59
C SER A 111 -38.47 10.71 -13.16
N HIS A 112 -37.89 10.50 -14.34
CA HIS A 112 -37.03 11.47 -15.00
C HIS A 112 -37.90 12.66 -15.42
N PRO A 113 -37.47 13.92 -15.18
CA PRO A 113 -38.28 15.10 -15.47
C PRO A 113 -38.58 15.32 -16.98
N LEU A 114 -38.00 14.50 -17.86
CA LEU A 114 -38.27 14.49 -19.31
C LEU A 114 -39.11 13.29 -19.76
N ASP A 115 -39.36 12.32 -18.88
CA ASP A 115 -40.14 11.12 -19.16
C ASP A 115 -41.57 11.36 -18.61
N GLY A 116 -42.41 12.04 -19.39
CA GLY A 116 -43.84 12.26 -19.09
C GLY A 116 -44.76 11.59 -20.10
N GLU A 117 -46.07 11.55 -19.83
CA GLU A 117 -47.09 11.17 -20.82
C GLU A 117 -48.04 12.36 -21.10
N PRO A 118 -47.88 13.07 -22.23
CA PRO A 118 -46.78 13.02 -23.20
C PRO A 118 -45.47 13.63 -22.64
N PRO A 119 -44.30 13.29 -23.20
CA PRO A 119 -43.04 13.92 -22.78
C PRO A 119 -43.11 15.43 -23.03
N PRO A 120 -42.63 16.26 -22.08
CA PRO A 120 -42.69 17.70 -22.21
C PRO A 120 -41.86 18.15 -23.42
N ALA A 121 -42.39 19.09 -24.21
CA ALA A 121 -41.63 19.67 -25.31
C ALA A 121 -40.38 20.38 -24.76
N PRO A 122 -39.19 20.21 -25.36
CA PRO A 122 -37.95 20.81 -24.83
C PRO A 122 -38.02 22.33 -24.63
N GLU A 123 -38.84 23.02 -25.43
CA GLU A 123 -39.08 24.47 -25.36
C GLU A 123 -39.92 24.90 -24.14
N LEU A 124 -40.65 23.97 -23.54
CA LEU A 124 -41.54 24.19 -22.38
C LEU A 124 -40.90 23.77 -21.05
N VAL A 125 -39.68 23.22 -21.09
CA VAL A 125 -38.96 22.80 -19.88
C VAL A 125 -38.20 23.99 -19.31
N GLU A 126 -38.63 24.48 -18.15
CA GLU A 126 -37.86 25.45 -17.37
C GLU A 126 -36.80 24.71 -16.52
N ALA A 127 -35.52 24.99 -16.79
CA ALA A 127 -34.40 24.42 -16.03
C ALA A 127 -34.16 25.20 -14.73
N ASP A 128 -35.10 25.10 -13.80
CA ASP A 128 -35.05 25.72 -12.47
C ASP A 128 -34.42 24.80 -11.41
N LYS A 129 -34.41 25.25 -10.14
CA LYS A 129 -33.83 24.49 -9.01
C LYS A 129 -34.58 23.17 -8.84
N GLU A 130 -35.90 23.21 -8.86
CA GLU A 130 -36.79 22.08 -8.63
C GLU A 130 -36.63 21.01 -9.72
N TRP A 131 -36.51 21.45 -10.98
CA TRP A 131 -36.19 20.59 -12.12
C TRP A 131 -34.83 19.92 -11.95
N TYR A 132 -33.81 20.66 -11.53
CA TYR A 132 -32.48 20.10 -11.27
C TYR A 132 -32.51 19.08 -10.12
N VAL A 133 -33.17 19.37 -9.01
CA VAL A 133 -33.35 18.43 -7.89
C VAL A 133 -34.06 17.15 -8.34
N ALA A 134 -35.15 17.28 -9.12
CA ALA A 134 -35.87 16.13 -9.68
C ALA A 134 -35.01 15.29 -10.63
N LEU A 135 -34.19 15.94 -11.47
CA LEU A 135 -33.22 15.28 -12.35
C LEU A 135 -32.19 14.49 -11.54
N VAL A 136 -31.59 15.11 -10.54
CA VAL A 136 -30.57 14.46 -9.69
C VAL A 136 -31.19 13.31 -8.90
N MET A 137 -32.40 13.47 -8.35
CA MET A 137 -33.13 12.37 -7.70
C MET A 137 -33.39 11.20 -8.65
N SER A 138 -33.83 11.47 -9.88
CA SER A 138 -34.06 10.43 -10.88
C SER A 138 -32.80 9.61 -11.18
N GLN A 139 -31.63 10.26 -11.20
CA GLN A 139 -30.37 9.59 -11.56
C GLN A 139 -29.69 8.92 -10.36
N CYS A 140 -29.75 9.54 -9.18
CA CYS A 140 -29.10 9.05 -7.96
C CYS A 140 -29.93 8.00 -7.20
N CYS A 141 -31.27 8.07 -7.27
CA CYS A 141 -32.15 7.22 -6.45
C CYS A 141 -32.62 5.94 -7.17
N LEU A 142 -32.61 5.88 -8.51
CA LEU A 142 -33.36 4.86 -9.26
C LEU A 142 -32.56 3.93 -10.20
N ARG A 143 -31.25 4.09 -10.37
CA ARG A 143 -30.46 3.19 -11.24
C ARG A 143 -29.21 2.62 -10.57
N GLY A 144 -28.87 1.39 -10.94
CA GLY A 144 -27.69 0.65 -10.45
C GLY A 144 -26.36 1.31 -10.86
N ASP A 145 -25.26 0.68 -10.43
CA ASP A 145 -23.83 1.07 -10.44
C ASP A 145 -23.19 1.66 -11.74
N GLY A 146 -23.95 2.28 -12.67
CA GLY A 146 -23.52 2.62 -14.03
C GLY A 146 -22.81 3.96 -14.26
N SER A 147 -22.92 4.95 -13.35
CA SER A 147 -22.39 6.31 -13.57
C SER A 147 -22.08 7.05 -12.26
N PHE A 148 -21.21 6.48 -11.41
CA PHE A 148 -20.92 7.04 -10.08
C PHE A 148 -20.21 8.38 -10.09
N LEU A 149 -19.31 8.61 -11.05
CA LEU A 149 -18.53 9.84 -11.11
C LEU A 149 -19.42 11.02 -11.54
N GLU A 150 -20.22 10.79 -12.58
CA GLU A 150 -21.15 11.77 -13.13
C GLU A 150 -22.24 12.12 -12.12
N THR A 151 -22.79 11.13 -11.42
CA THR A 151 -23.77 11.38 -10.34
C THR A 151 -23.17 12.13 -9.16
N THR A 152 -21.90 11.87 -8.82
CA THR A 152 -21.19 12.63 -7.78
C THR A 152 -21.02 14.10 -8.19
N GLU A 153 -20.68 14.38 -9.45
CA GLU A 153 -20.59 15.75 -9.96
C GLU A 153 -21.93 16.48 -9.88
N LEU A 154 -23.04 15.80 -10.18
CA LEU A 154 -24.38 16.38 -10.05
C LEU A 154 -24.70 16.79 -8.61
N LEU A 155 -24.29 15.98 -7.62
CA LEU A 155 -24.49 16.29 -6.20
C LEU A 155 -23.74 17.55 -5.76
N THR A 156 -22.58 17.88 -6.37
CA THR A 156 -21.79 19.07 -5.99
C THR A 156 -22.51 20.40 -6.22
N LYS A 157 -23.57 20.42 -7.04
CA LYS A 157 -24.33 21.62 -7.39
C LYS A 157 -25.61 21.79 -6.57
N LEU A 158 -25.92 20.84 -5.68
CA LEU A 158 -27.12 20.91 -4.83
C LEU A 158 -26.92 21.84 -3.63
N PRO A 159 -27.98 22.54 -3.18
CA PRO A 159 -28.01 23.19 -1.87
C PRO A 159 -27.88 22.18 -0.71
N PRO A 160 -27.43 22.61 0.48
CA PRO A 160 -27.18 21.72 1.62
C PRO A 160 -28.42 20.92 2.07
N ASP A 161 -29.60 21.56 2.13
CA ASP A 161 -30.83 20.90 2.59
C ASP A 161 -31.26 19.76 1.64
N ASP A 162 -31.18 20.01 0.33
CA ASP A 162 -31.52 19.04 -0.71
C ASP A 162 -30.45 17.92 -0.79
N LEU A 163 -29.18 18.27 -0.58
CA LEU A 163 -28.06 17.33 -0.61
C LEU A 163 -28.18 16.25 0.48
N SER A 164 -28.46 16.65 1.72
CA SER A 164 -28.62 15.70 2.84
C SER A 164 -29.79 14.74 2.58
N THR A 165 -30.91 15.27 2.09
CA THR A 165 -32.11 14.50 1.73
C THR A 165 -31.81 13.50 0.63
N ILE A 166 -31.08 13.88 -0.42
CA ILE A 166 -30.74 12.98 -1.54
C ILE A 166 -29.67 11.96 -1.15
N MET A 167 -28.68 12.34 -0.34
CA MET A 167 -27.61 11.42 0.09
C MET A 167 -28.07 10.30 1.01
N THR A 168 -29.16 10.50 1.77
CA THR A 168 -29.79 9.39 2.51
C THR A 168 -30.27 8.26 1.59
N CYS A 169 -30.41 8.51 0.27
CA CYS A 169 -30.86 7.53 -0.70
C CYS A 169 -29.77 6.69 -1.42
N LYS A 170 -28.46 7.07 -1.50
CA LYS A 170 -27.30 6.21 -1.92
C LYS A 170 -25.93 6.94 -2.08
N ARG A 171 -24.94 6.15 -2.53
CA ARG A 171 -23.46 6.07 -2.36
C ARG A 171 -22.58 7.26 -2.80
N LEU A 172 -21.41 7.40 -2.16
CA LEU A 172 -20.38 8.37 -2.51
C LEU A 172 -19.18 7.83 -3.29
N THR A 173 -18.64 8.70 -4.13
CA THR A 173 -17.24 8.69 -4.59
C THR A 173 -16.63 10.07 -4.33
N ARG A 174 -15.29 10.14 -4.29
CA ARG A 174 -14.51 11.36 -3.98
C ARG A 174 -14.88 12.52 -4.92
N GLY A 175 -15.31 13.66 -4.39
CA GLY A 175 -15.66 14.86 -5.16
C GLY A 175 -15.27 16.15 -4.44
N GLN A 176 -14.93 17.19 -5.23
CA GLN A 176 -14.43 18.48 -4.76
C GLN A 176 -15.54 19.30 -4.09
N GLY A 177 -15.50 19.40 -2.75
CA GLY A 177 -16.33 20.29 -1.96
C GLY A 177 -16.37 19.86 -0.49
N SER A 178 -16.01 20.75 0.44
CA SER A 178 -16.02 20.42 1.88
C SER A 178 -17.41 19.98 2.34
N LEU A 179 -18.46 20.66 1.87
CA LEU A 179 -19.85 20.37 2.19
C LEU A 179 -20.30 18.97 1.75
N LEU A 180 -19.87 18.54 0.55
CA LEU A 180 -20.20 17.20 0.04
C LEU A 180 -19.59 16.12 0.94
N LEU A 181 -18.32 16.30 1.31
CA LEU A 181 -17.60 15.37 2.17
C LEU A 181 -18.14 15.35 3.61
N GLU A 182 -18.48 16.50 4.16
CA GLU A 182 -19.11 16.63 5.49
C GLU A 182 -20.46 15.91 5.54
N THR A 183 -21.34 16.20 4.58
CA THR A 183 -22.68 15.60 4.49
C THR A 183 -22.59 14.09 4.26
N ALA A 184 -21.68 13.67 3.37
CA ALA A 184 -21.37 12.28 3.10
C ALA A 184 -20.93 11.49 4.33
N LEU A 185 -20.04 12.08 5.12
CA LEU A 185 -19.52 11.48 6.33
C LEU A 185 -20.64 11.31 7.36
N ALA A 186 -21.44 12.35 7.59
CA ALA A 186 -22.57 12.31 8.51
C ALA A 186 -23.55 11.18 8.15
N VAL A 187 -23.99 11.12 6.88
CA VAL A 187 -24.90 10.08 6.38
C VAL A 187 -24.27 8.68 6.49
N THR A 188 -22.97 8.55 6.24
CA THR A 188 -22.27 7.27 6.37
C THR A 188 -22.25 6.80 7.82
N LEU A 189 -21.93 7.68 8.77
CA LEU A 189 -21.91 7.37 10.21
C LEU A 189 -23.31 7.02 10.75
N ASP A 190 -24.34 7.73 10.30
CA ASP A 190 -25.73 7.43 10.68
C ASP A 190 -26.19 6.07 10.15
N HIS A 191 -25.84 5.74 8.90
CA HIS A 191 -26.13 4.41 8.36
C HIS A 191 -25.33 3.30 9.04
N LEU A 192 -24.08 3.54 9.43
CA LEU A 192 -23.30 2.60 10.25
C LEU A 192 -23.99 2.35 11.59
N SER A 193 -24.45 3.41 12.25
CA SER A 193 -25.22 3.31 13.50
C SER A 193 -26.47 2.46 13.32
N GLY A 194 -27.27 2.75 12.29
CA GLY A 194 -28.50 2.00 12.02
C GLY A 194 -28.26 0.51 11.73
N VAL A 195 -27.18 0.16 11.02
CA VAL A 195 -26.85 -1.25 10.72
C VAL A 195 -26.31 -1.99 11.95
N THR A 196 -25.43 -1.37 12.73
CA THR A 196 -24.86 -2.00 13.93
C THR A 196 -25.90 -2.19 15.05
N GLN A 197 -26.91 -1.33 15.14
CA GLN A 197 -28.03 -1.48 16.09
C GLN A 197 -28.89 -2.73 15.82
N LEU A 198 -28.81 -3.33 14.63
CA LEU A 198 -29.50 -4.59 14.31
C LEU A 198 -28.83 -5.80 14.96
N LEU A 199 -27.57 -5.67 15.40
CA LEU A 199 -26.81 -6.80 15.94
C LEU A 199 -27.32 -7.23 17.32
N PRO A 200 -27.37 -8.54 17.61
CA PRO A 200 -27.70 -9.03 18.94
C PRO A 200 -26.64 -8.60 19.97
N VAL A 201 -27.09 -8.18 21.16
CA VAL A 201 -26.25 -7.81 22.30
C VAL A 201 -26.50 -8.81 23.45
N PRO A 202 -25.47 -9.29 24.17
CA PRO A 202 -24.04 -9.03 23.95
C PRO A 202 -23.48 -9.77 22.72
N HIS A 203 -22.39 -9.23 22.15
CA HIS A 203 -21.66 -9.88 21.05
C HIS A 203 -20.97 -11.17 21.55
N HIS A 204 -20.96 -12.19 20.71
CA HIS A 204 -20.24 -13.45 20.94
C HIS A 204 -19.28 -13.69 19.78
N SER A 205 -18.11 -14.28 20.06
CA SER A 205 -17.13 -14.61 19.02
C SER A 205 -17.75 -15.50 17.95
N PHE A 206 -17.52 -15.19 16.66
CA PHE A 206 -18.09 -15.91 15.53
C PHE A 206 -17.53 -17.34 15.38
N LEU A 207 -18.07 -18.25 16.19
CA LEU A 207 -17.82 -19.68 16.17
C LEU A 207 -19.17 -20.42 16.22
N PRO A 208 -19.90 -20.51 15.10
CA PRO A 208 -21.21 -21.14 15.09
C PRO A 208 -21.10 -22.58 15.62
N PRO A 209 -21.83 -22.94 16.69
CA PRO A 209 -21.71 -24.26 17.28
C PRO A 209 -22.23 -25.32 16.30
N ALA A 210 -21.53 -26.46 16.20
CA ALA A 210 -21.92 -27.56 15.31
C ALA A 210 -23.30 -28.15 15.67
N LYS A 211 -23.81 -27.88 16.88
CA LYS A 211 -25.16 -28.20 17.33
C LYS A 211 -25.79 -26.94 17.94
N PRO A 212 -27.00 -26.53 17.52
CA PRO A 212 -27.68 -25.40 18.14
C PRO A 212 -28.03 -25.73 19.59
N ASP A 213 -27.59 -24.88 20.53
CA ASP A 213 -28.02 -24.95 21.92
C ASP A 213 -29.31 -24.12 22.08
N PRO A 214 -30.46 -24.73 22.45
CA PRO A 214 -31.70 -23.98 22.68
C PRO A 214 -31.60 -22.95 23.82
N ALA A 215 -30.56 -22.99 24.66
CA ALA A 215 -30.29 -21.99 25.69
C ALA A 215 -29.61 -20.70 25.15
N GLU A 216 -29.06 -20.72 23.92
CA GLU A 216 -28.36 -19.59 23.30
C GLU A 216 -29.07 -19.09 22.02
N PRO A 217 -30.11 -18.23 22.13
CA PRO A 217 -30.83 -17.70 20.98
C PRO A 217 -30.04 -16.66 20.17
N TYR A 218 -28.77 -16.44 20.48
CA TYR A 218 -27.90 -15.45 19.82
C TYR A 218 -27.75 -15.75 18.32
N TRP A 219 -27.44 -17.00 17.98
CA TRP A 219 -27.21 -17.43 16.59
C TRP A 219 -28.45 -17.36 15.73
N ASP A 220 -29.62 -17.68 16.29
CA ASP A 220 -30.90 -17.56 15.59
C ASP A 220 -31.24 -16.10 15.28
N LYS A 221 -31.03 -15.19 16.25
CA LYS A 221 -31.20 -13.74 16.04
C LYS A 221 -30.22 -13.21 14.99
N LEU A 222 -28.96 -13.65 15.03
CA LEU A 222 -27.95 -13.24 14.06
C LEU A 222 -28.28 -13.74 12.64
N ALA A 223 -28.79 -14.97 12.52
CA ALA A 223 -29.22 -15.55 11.25
C ALA A 223 -30.41 -14.78 10.64
N ILE A 224 -31.35 -14.30 11.47
CA ILE A 224 -32.44 -13.45 11.01
C ILE A 224 -31.91 -12.13 10.45
N VAL A 225 -30.97 -11.49 11.16
CA VAL A 225 -30.36 -10.22 10.72
C VAL A 225 -29.62 -10.42 9.39
N TYR A 226 -28.70 -11.38 9.31
CA TYR A 226 -27.96 -11.65 8.07
C TYR A 226 -28.83 -12.21 6.93
N GLY A 227 -30.00 -12.77 7.24
CA GLY A 227 -31.00 -13.22 6.27
C GLY A 227 -31.86 -12.10 5.68
N GLU A 228 -31.81 -10.87 6.21
CA GLU A 228 -32.61 -9.75 5.72
C GLU A 228 -32.24 -9.38 4.27
N ALA A 229 -33.26 -9.39 3.40
CA ALA A 229 -33.07 -9.07 1.99
C ALA A 229 -32.57 -7.63 1.82
N GLY A 230 -31.35 -7.48 1.28
CA GLY A 230 -30.73 -6.18 1.04
C GLY A 230 -29.72 -5.72 2.09
N LEU A 231 -29.59 -6.40 3.24
CA LEU A 231 -28.59 -6.07 4.25
C LEU A 231 -27.17 -6.25 3.71
N TYR A 232 -26.86 -7.39 3.08
CA TYR A 232 -25.52 -7.64 2.53
C TYR A 232 -25.09 -6.60 1.48
N PRO A 233 -25.89 -6.26 0.45
CA PRO A 233 -25.60 -5.14 -0.44
C PRO A 233 -25.39 -3.79 0.29
N ARG A 234 -26.16 -3.52 1.35
CA ARG A 234 -26.01 -2.30 2.17
C ARG A 234 -24.68 -2.28 2.93
N VAL A 235 -24.31 -3.39 3.57
CA VAL A 235 -23.02 -3.56 4.26
C VAL A 235 -21.87 -3.36 3.28
N MET A 236 -21.88 -4.04 2.13
CA MET A 236 -20.82 -3.90 1.12
C MET A 236 -20.69 -2.47 0.58
N SER A 237 -21.82 -1.77 0.45
CA SER A 237 -21.83 -0.36 0.07
C SER A 237 -21.18 0.53 1.15
N LEU A 238 -21.51 0.30 2.42
CA LEU A 238 -20.91 1.02 3.55
C LEU A 238 -19.42 0.71 3.69
N CYS A 239 -18.98 -0.52 3.47
CA CYS A 239 -17.56 -0.87 3.43
C CYS A 239 -16.79 -0.05 2.38
N ARG A 240 -17.36 0.17 1.18
CA ARG A 240 -16.74 1.01 0.15
C ARG A 240 -16.60 2.46 0.62
N ALA A 241 -17.67 3.05 1.15
CA ALA A 241 -17.66 4.43 1.66
C ALA A 241 -16.68 4.60 2.83
N LEU A 242 -16.76 3.73 3.82
CA LEU A 242 -15.89 3.73 4.99
C LEU A 242 -14.42 3.53 4.59
N SER A 243 -14.12 2.63 3.64
CA SER A 243 -12.74 2.44 3.18
C SER A 243 -12.14 3.69 2.55
N GLN A 244 -12.91 4.44 1.75
CA GLN A 244 -12.46 5.69 1.16
C GLN A 244 -12.25 6.77 2.21
N TYR A 245 -13.13 6.84 3.21
CA TYR A 245 -12.99 7.78 4.32
C TYR A 245 -11.72 7.48 5.13
N LEU A 246 -11.55 6.24 5.61
CA LEU A 246 -10.41 5.84 6.44
C LEU A 246 -9.04 6.09 5.78
N LEU A 247 -8.96 5.95 4.45
CA LEU A 247 -7.74 6.24 3.70
C LEU A 247 -7.41 7.74 3.59
N CYS A 248 -8.39 8.61 3.77
CA CYS A 248 -8.21 10.05 3.73
C CYS A 248 -8.04 10.67 5.13
N VAL A 249 -8.45 10.00 6.21
CA VAL A 249 -8.50 10.57 7.57
C VAL A 249 -7.22 11.28 7.99
N GLY A 250 -6.04 10.71 7.71
CA GLY A 250 -4.74 11.32 8.04
C GLY A 250 -4.42 12.63 7.31
N GLN A 251 -5.14 12.93 6.23
CA GLN A 251 -4.98 14.15 5.42
C GLN A 251 -6.12 15.16 5.63
N LEU A 252 -7.16 14.79 6.40
CA LEU A 252 -8.34 15.63 6.60
C LEU A 252 -8.14 16.65 7.73
N PRO A 253 -8.74 17.86 7.62
CA PRO A 253 -8.81 18.83 8.71
C PRO A 253 -9.46 18.26 9.98
N SER A 254 -9.16 18.85 11.14
CA SER A 254 -9.70 18.43 12.45
C SER A 254 -11.22 18.20 12.52
N PRO A 255 -12.12 19.04 11.94
CA PRO A 255 -13.57 18.78 12.01
C PRO A 255 -14.03 17.52 11.26
N LEU A 256 -13.20 16.98 10.37
CA LEU A 256 -13.49 15.81 9.53
C LEU A 256 -12.80 14.53 10.03
N GLN A 257 -12.09 14.60 11.16
CA GLN A 257 -11.52 13.44 11.81
C GLN A 257 -12.61 12.57 12.46
N ILE A 258 -12.25 11.32 12.76
CA ILE A 258 -13.17 10.36 13.38
C ILE A 258 -13.47 10.83 14.81
N PRO A 259 -14.74 11.13 15.16
CA PRO A 259 -15.09 11.47 16.53
C PRO A 259 -14.82 10.29 17.48
N GLU A 260 -14.32 10.56 18.69
CA GLU A 260 -13.97 9.52 19.66
C GLU A 260 -15.16 8.62 20.03
N ASP A 261 -16.37 9.19 20.14
CA ASP A 261 -17.62 8.47 20.41
C ASP A 261 -18.06 7.54 19.27
N LYS A 262 -17.52 7.71 18.07
CA LYS A 262 -17.83 6.91 16.87
C LYS A 262 -16.77 5.86 16.54
N GLN A 263 -15.62 5.83 17.23
CA GLN A 263 -14.57 4.83 16.98
C GLN A 263 -15.05 3.40 17.26
N HIS A 264 -15.75 3.19 18.38
CA HIS A 264 -16.35 1.90 18.73
C HIS A 264 -17.38 1.43 17.68
N LEU A 265 -18.17 2.37 17.14
CA LEU A 265 -19.15 2.09 16.10
C LEU A 265 -18.47 1.54 14.83
N ILE A 266 -17.39 2.18 14.38
CA ILE A 266 -16.62 1.74 13.22
C ILE A 266 -16.02 0.35 13.46
N ALA A 267 -15.42 0.11 14.62
CA ALA A 267 -14.85 -1.19 14.97
C ALA A 267 -15.92 -2.30 14.97
N THR A 268 -17.07 -2.04 15.60
CA THR A 268 -18.21 -2.98 15.63
C THR A 268 -18.71 -3.30 14.22
N PHE A 269 -18.83 -2.30 13.37
CA PHE A 269 -19.24 -2.49 11.98
C PHE A 269 -18.22 -3.30 11.17
N ILE A 270 -16.91 -3.04 11.35
CA ILE A 270 -15.86 -3.82 10.66
C ILE A 270 -15.96 -5.29 11.06
N THR A 271 -16.12 -5.60 12.34
CA THR A 271 -16.34 -6.97 12.84
C THR A 271 -17.59 -7.60 12.21
N MET A 272 -18.72 -6.89 12.17
CA MET A 272 -19.93 -7.36 11.50
C MET A 272 -19.72 -7.62 10.01
N ALA A 273 -19.01 -6.73 9.32
CA ALA A 273 -18.78 -6.85 7.89
C ALA A 273 -17.87 -8.04 7.55
N THR A 274 -16.90 -8.38 8.41
CA THR A 274 -16.06 -9.56 8.25
C THR A 274 -16.77 -10.86 8.61
N GLU A 275 -17.69 -10.82 9.59
CA GLU A 275 -18.53 -11.97 9.98
C GLU A 275 -19.70 -12.23 9.01
N SER A 276 -20.12 -11.23 8.23
CA SER A 276 -21.27 -11.33 7.34
C SER A 276 -21.04 -12.40 6.25
N PRO A 277 -21.88 -13.45 6.19
CA PRO A 277 -21.66 -14.53 5.25
C PRO A 277 -21.90 -14.04 3.82
N SER A 278 -20.88 -14.17 2.97
CA SER A 278 -21.09 -13.94 1.53
C SER A 278 -22.13 -14.94 1.02
N PRO A 279 -23.04 -14.55 0.09
CA PRO A 279 -24.05 -15.45 -0.47
C PRO A 279 -23.49 -16.69 -1.22
N GLY A 280 -22.17 -16.89 -1.26
CA GLY A 280 -21.48 -18.05 -1.82
C GLY A 280 -20.59 -18.84 -0.85
N GLN A 281 -20.67 -18.60 0.47
CA GLN A 281 -19.77 -19.22 1.45
C GLN A 281 -19.95 -20.75 1.62
N SER A 282 -21.00 -21.34 1.04
CA SER A 282 -21.19 -22.81 1.01
C SER A 282 -20.23 -23.54 0.05
N LEU A 283 -19.38 -22.84 -0.70
CA LEU A 283 -18.54 -23.43 -1.76
C LEU A 283 -17.02 -23.21 -1.62
N VAL A 284 -16.53 -22.51 -0.59
CA VAL A 284 -15.09 -22.20 -0.45
C VAL A 284 -14.45 -23.11 0.60
N ASN A 285 -14.50 -24.42 0.35
CA ASN A 285 -13.75 -25.43 1.11
C ASN A 285 -12.66 -26.11 0.23
N SER A 286 -12.14 -25.40 -0.76
CA SER A 286 -11.05 -25.90 -1.60
C SER A 286 -9.91 -24.90 -1.68
N TYR A 287 -8.74 -25.35 -1.22
CA TYR A 287 -7.43 -24.77 -1.53
C TYR A 287 -7.28 -24.58 -3.04
N THR A 288 -7.67 -23.43 -3.56
CA THR A 288 -7.36 -23.01 -4.93
C THR A 288 -7.06 -21.52 -4.92
N ARG A 289 -5.76 -21.21 -5.12
CA ARG A 289 -5.12 -19.91 -5.36
C ARG A 289 -5.93 -18.69 -4.93
N VAL A 290 -5.50 -18.07 -3.83
CA VAL A 290 -5.89 -16.70 -3.47
C VAL A 290 -5.62 -15.80 -4.70
N PRO A 291 -6.63 -15.13 -5.27
CA PRO A 291 -6.40 -14.17 -6.35
C PRO A 291 -5.36 -13.13 -5.92
N PRO A 292 -4.45 -12.65 -6.78
CA PRO A 292 -3.39 -11.72 -6.40
C PRO A 292 -3.89 -10.45 -5.67
N LEU A 293 -5.08 -9.97 -6.02
CA LEU A 293 -5.73 -8.84 -5.34
C LEU A 293 -6.05 -9.15 -3.86
N VAL A 294 -6.47 -10.38 -3.57
CA VAL A 294 -6.82 -10.84 -2.22
C VAL A 294 -5.56 -11.18 -1.42
N SER A 295 -4.47 -11.63 -2.07
CA SER A 295 -3.23 -11.95 -1.36
C SER A 295 -2.57 -10.70 -0.79
N HIS A 296 -2.54 -9.58 -1.53
CA HIS A 296 -2.05 -8.30 -1.01
C HIS A 296 -2.87 -7.82 0.20
N TRP A 297 -4.19 -8.03 0.19
CA TRP A 297 -5.08 -7.64 1.30
C TRP A 297 -4.96 -8.55 2.51
N SER A 298 -4.85 -9.87 2.30
CA SER A 298 -4.70 -10.83 3.38
C SER A 298 -3.36 -10.69 4.09
N THR A 299 -2.29 -10.43 3.34
CA THR A 299 -0.95 -10.19 3.93
C THR A 299 -0.97 -8.92 4.77
N ALA A 300 -1.48 -7.80 4.22
CA ALA A 300 -1.61 -6.56 4.97
C ALA A 300 -2.53 -6.70 6.20
N THR A 301 -3.61 -7.49 6.13
CA THR A 301 -4.52 -7.71 7.27
C THR A 301 -3.89 -8.58 8.37
N LEU A 302 -3.09 -9.58 7.97
CA LEU A 302 -2.35 -10.43 8.89
C LEU A 302 -1.17 -9.68 9.54
N GLU A 303 -0.52 -8.79 8.79
CA GLU A 303 0.51 -7.87 9.30
C GLU A 303 -0.10 -6.74 10.14
N SER A 304 -1.33 -6.29 9.81
CA SER A 304 -2.05 -5.22 10.52
C SER A 304 -2.85 -5.71 11.72
N LEU A 305 -2.87 -7.01 12.04
CA LEU A 305 -3.23 -7.47 13.38
C LEU A 305 -2.26 -6.74 14.31
N PRO A 306 -2.71 -5.65 14.98
CA PRO A 306 -1.79 -4.64 15.42
C PRO A 306 -0.79 -5.28 16.37
N PRO A 307 0.51 -4.94 16.28
CA PRO A 307 1.48 -5.28 17.31
C PRO A 307 0.98 -4.90 18.73
N GLY A 308 0.03 -3.96 18.83
CA GLY A 308 -0.63 -3.49 20.05
C GLY A 308 -1.80 -4.31 20.60
N GLN A 309 -2.33 -5.34 19.92
CA GLN A 309 -3.21 -6.29 20.64
C GLN A 309 -2.31 -7.28 21.40
N SER A 310 -2.11 -6.99 22.69
CA SER A 310 -1.42 -7.85 23.66
C SER A 310 -1.96 -9.29 23.71
N LEU A 311 -3.14 -9.54 23.12
CA LEU A 311 -3.78 -10.84 23.06
C LEU A 311 -2.96 -11.91 22.30
N VAL A 312 -2.34 -11.60 21.16
CA VAL A 312 -1.70 -12.62 20.31
C VAL A 312 -0.24 -12.34 19.94
N ASN A 313 0.26 -11.12 20.19
CA ASN A 313 1.58 -10.70 19.73
C ASN A 313 2.72 -11.62 20.27
N SER A 314 2.79 -11.82 21.59
CA SER A 314 3.84 -12.64 22.20
C SER A 314 3.84 -14.09 21.69
N TYR A 315 2.66 -14.69 21.47
CA TYR A 315 2.53 -16.02 20.87
C TYR A 315 3.00 -16.08 19.42
N THR A 316 2.64 -15.07 18.62
CA THR A 316 2.92 -15.05 17.17
C THR A 316 4.41 -14.86 16.86
N ARG A 317 5.15 -14.25 17.79
CA ARG A 317 6.61 -14.06 17.72
C ARG A 317 7.40 -15.34 17.99
N VAL A 318 6.78 -16.37 18.58
CA VAL A 318 7.44 -17.63 18.89
C VAL A 318 7.47 -18.54 17.66
N PRO A 319 8.65 -18.96 17.19
CA PRO A 319 8.78 -19.91 16.09
C PRO A 319 8.08 -21.24 16.38
N PRO A 320 7.35 -21.82 15.41
CA PRO A 320 6.77 -23.16 15.54
C PRO A 320 7.76 -24.24 15.98
N LEU A 321 9.03 -24.13 15.58
CA LEU A 321 10.08 -25.07 16.00
C LEU A 321 10.33 -25.03 17.52
N VAL A 322 10.27 -23.86 18.16
CA VAL A 322 10.46 -23.72 19.62
C VAL A 322 9.42 -24.53 20.39
N TRP A 323 8.17 -24.55 19.93
CA TRP A 323 7.12 -25.39 20.53
C TRP A 323 7.43 -26.89 20.44
N LYS A 324 8.02 -27.33 19.32
CA LYS A 324 8.41 -28.73 19.12
C LYS A 324 9.61 -29.13 19.99
N LEU A 325 10.47 -28.17 20.33
CA LEU A 325 11.60 -28.34 21.24
C LEU A 325 11.18 -28.38 22.73
N GLY A 326 9.88 -28.31 23.02
CA GLY A 326 9.34 -28.50 24.37
C GLY A 326 9.31 -27.23 25.23
N TRP A 327 9.52 -26.05 24.65
CA TRP A 327 9.35 -24.80 25.37
C TRP A 327 7.86 -24.48 25.52
N SER A 328 7.33 -24.56 26.73
CA SER A 328 5.91 -24.28 27.02
C SER A 328 5.76 -23.51 28.35
N PRO A 329 6.11 -22.22 28.38
CA PRO A 329 5.99 -21.41 29.59
C PRO A 329 4.51 -21.18 29.94
N ARG A 330 4.25 -20.88 31.21
CA ARG A 330 2.90 -20.49 31.64
C ARG A 330 2.60 -19.07 31.14
N PRO A 331 1.50 -18.86 30.40
CA PRO A 331 1.17 -17.52 29.93
C PRO A 331 0.67 -16.65 31.09
N GLY A 332 0.93 -15.36 30.99
CA GLY A 332 0.51 -14.33 31.94
C GLY A 332 -0.22 -13.17 31.25
N GLY A 333 -0.19 -12.00 31.88
CA GLY A 333 -0.85 -10.78 31.39
C GLY A 333 -2.36 -10.77 31.63
N GLU A 334 -2.99 -9.65 31.33
CA GLU A 334 -4.43 -9.42 31.58
C GLU A 334 -5.34 -10.41 30.85
N PHE A 335 -4.92 -10.85 29.65
CA PHE A 335 -5.67 -11.79 28.82
C PHE A 335 -5.22 -13.25 28.96
N GLY A 336 -4.19 -13.53 29.78
CA GLY A 336 -3.67 -14.89 29.97
C GLY A 336 -2.99 -15.49 28.73
N THR A 337 -2.47 -14.64 27.83
CA THR A 337 -1.80 -15.04 26.58
C THR A 337 -0.40 -14.48 26.41
N THR A 338 0.10 -13.69 27.38
CA THR A 338 1.44 -13.10 27.33
C THR A 338 2.50 -14.14 27.67
N LEU A 339 3.39 -14.43 26.73
CA LEU A 339 4.54 -15.32 26.95
C LEU A 339 5.81 -14.52 27.29
N PRO A 340 6.76 -15.12 28.04
CA PRO A 340 8.11 -14.56 28.19
C PRO A 340 8.91 -14.61 26.88
N GLU A 341 10.00 -13.84 26.83
CA GLU A 341 10.94 -13.88 25.71
C GLU A 341 11.58 -15.27 25.54
N ILE A 342 11.93 -15.59 24.29
CA ILE A 342 12.51 -16.89 23.93
C ILE A 342 13.94 -16.94 24.49
N PRO A 343 14.30 -17.97 25.27
CA PRO A 343 15.67 -18.12 25.75
C PRO A 343 16.66 -18.21 24.57
N VAL A 344 17.79 -17.52 24.69
CA VAL A 344 18.78 -17.38 23.61
C VAL A 344 19.35 -18.73 23.17
N GLU A 345 19.34 -19.73 24.04
CA GLU A 345 19.79 -21.10 23.75
C GLU A 345 19.01 -21.74 22.60
N PHE A 346 17.70 -21.47 22.50
CA PHE A 346 16.89 -21.96 21.37
C PHE A 346 17.21 -21.23 20.06
N LEU A 347 17.66 -19.98 20.16
CA LEU A 347 18.00 -19.15 19.00
C LEU A 347 19.42 -19.41 18.48
N GLN A 348 20.21 -20.27 19.15
CA GLN A 348 21.47 -20.77 18.61
C GLN A 348 21.25 -21.79 17.48
N GLU A 349 20.06 -22.39 17.38
CA GLU A 349 19.68 -23.22 16.24
C GLU A 349 19.32 -22.33 15.04
N LYS A 350 20.10 -22.44 13.95
CA LYS A 350 19.98 -21.60 12.76
C LYS A 350 18.57 -21.57 12.14
N ASP A 351 17.88 -22.70 12.09
CA ASP A 351 16.53 -22.78 11.49
C ASP A 351 15.47 -22.16 12.41
N VAL A 352 15.60 -22.33 13.74
CA VAL A 352 14.77 -21.63 14.73
C VAL A 352 14.99 -20.12 14.62
N PHE A 353 16.24 -19.70 14.51
CA PHE A 353 16.58 -18.29 14.38
C PHE A 353 16.02 -17.68 13.10
N ARG A 354 16.11 -18.37 11.95
CA ARG A 354 15.49 -17.92 10.69
C ARG A 354 13.99 -17.73 10.80
N GLU A 355 13.28 -18.67 11.43
CA GLU A 355 11.84 -18.51 11.67
C GLU A 355 11.56 -17.32 12.60
N PHE A 356 12.36 -17.13 13.65
CA PHE A 356 12.25 -15.97 14.54
C PHE A 356 12.47 -14.66 13.80
N LEU A 357 13.52 -14.56 12.98
CA LEU A 357 13.83 -13.39 12.16
C LEU A 357 12.70 -13.05 11.19
N TYR A 358 12.11 -14.07 10.55
CA TYR A 358 10.96 -13.88 9.69
C TYR A 358 9.78 -13.26 10.46
N ARG A 359 9.49 -13.74 11.68
CA ARG A 359 8.38 -13.22 12.50
C ARG A 359 8.62 -11.77 12.92
N ILE A 360 9.79 -11.44 13.47
CA ILE A 360 10.05 -10.07 13.96
C ILE A 360 10.11 -9.05 12.81
N ASN A 361 10.57 -9.44 11.62
CA ASN A 361 10.60 -8.53 10.46
C ASN A 361 9.21 -8.35 9.83
N THR A 362 8.37 -9.39 9.85
CA THR A 362 7.00 -9.31 9.29
C THR A 362 6.06 -8.54 10.23
N LEU A 363 6.18 -8.78 11.54
CA LEU A 363 5.31 -8.15 12.55
C LEU A 363 5.82 -6.76 12.98
N GLY A 364 7.14 -6.56 12.96
CA GLY A 364 7.78 -5.40 13.56
C GLY A 364 7.67 -5.40 15.09
N TRP A 365 7.47 -4.23 15.68
CA TRP A 365 7.39 -4.03 17.13
C TRP A 365 6.30 -3.01 17.51
N SER A 366 5.73 -3.19 18.70
CA SER A 366 4.57 -2.44 19.19
C SER A 366 4.90 -1.34 20.20
N SER A 367 6.06 -1.46 20.84
CA SER A 367 6.47 -0.60 21.94
C SER A 367 7.98 -0.50 22.01
N ARG A 368 8.46 0.56 22.67
CA ARG A 368 9.87 0.72 23.00
C ARG A 368 10.42 -0.49 23.75
N THR A 369 9.67 -1.03 24.70
CA THR A 369 10.07 -2.21 25.48
C THR A 369 10.27 -3.42 24.57
N GLN A 370 9.34 -3.69 23.65
CA GLN A 370 9.48 -4.80 22.71
C GLN A 370 10.67 -4.61 21.76
N PHE A 371 10.99 -3.37 21.36
CA PHE A 371 12.21 -3.07 20.61
C PHE A 371 13.46 -3.43 21.43
N GLU A 372 13.55 -2.96 22.68
CA GLU A 372 14.68 -3.21 23.58
C GLU A 372 14.86 -4.70 23.91
N GLU A 373 13.76 -5.44 24.09
CA GLU A 373 13.75 -6.90 24.29
C GLU A 373 14.29 -7.64 23.05
N THR A 374 13.83 -7.25 21.86
CA THR A 374 14.33 -7.83 20.59
C THR A 374 15.80 -7.51 20.40
N TRP A 375 16.20 -6.26 20.67
CA TRP A 375 17.59 -5.80 20.60
C TRP A 375 18.50 -6.62 21.52
N ALA A 376 18.12 -6.77 22.80
CA ALA A 376 18.88 -7.56 23.76
C ALA A 376 18.97 -9.04 23.35
N THR A 377 17.90 -9.60 22.79
CA THR A 377 17.87 -10.99 22.31
C THR A 377 18.83 -11.19 21.14
N LEU A 378 18.83 -10.29 20.15
CA LEU A 378 19.73 -10.36 18.99
C LEU A 378 21.21 -10.17 19.40
N LEU A 379 21.49 -9.24 20.31
CA LEU A 379 22.83 -9.10 20.89
C LEU A 379 23.23 -10.32 21.71
N GLY A 380 22.29 -10.92 22.43
CA GLY A 380 22.47 -12.18 23.13
C GLY A 380 22.97 -13.25 22.18
N VAL A 381 22.27 -13.48 21.06
CA VAL A 381 22.66 -14.46 20.02
C VAL A 381 24.07 -14.19 19.48
N LEU A 382 24.42 -12.91 19.29
CA LEU A 382 25.72 -12.48 18.77
C LEU A 382 26.88 -12.68 19.76
N VAL A 383 26.60 -12.64 21.07
CA VAL A 383 27.60 -12.69 22.16
C VAL A 383 27.69 -14.07 22.81
N THR A 384 26.61 -14.85 22.89
CA THR A 384 26.66 -16.20 23.49
C THR A 384 27.51 -17.13 22.65
N GLN A 385 28.65 -17.54 23.22
CA GLN A 385 29.55 -18.55 22.66
C GLN A 385 29.22 -19.90 23.30
N PRO A 386 29.07 -21.00 22.53
CA PRO A 386 29.05 -22.32 23.13
C PRO A 386 30.42 -22.58 23.78
N ILE A 387 30.42 -22.92 25.07
CA ILE A 387 31.60 -23.40 25.78
C ILE A 387 31.80 -24.87 25.36
N SER A 388 32.63 -25.14 24.35
CA SER A 388 33.10 -26.50 24.09
C SER A 388 34.41 -26.74 24.84
N MET A 389 34.35 -27.62 25.84
CA MET A 389 35.53 -28.27 26.40
C MET A 389 36.00 -29.34 25.40
N ASP A 390 37.24 -29.21 24.95
CA ASP A 390 38.12 -30.23 24.36
C ASP A 390 37.43 -31.38 23.58
N GLN A 391 37.40 -31.31 22.24
CA GLN A 391 37.71 -32.42 21.31
C GLN A 391 37.44 -32.12 19.82
N GLU A 392 38.45 -32.42 18.98
CA GLU A 392 38.44 -32.69 17.53
C GLU A 392 38.42 -31.50 16.53
N GLU A 393 39.58 -31.24 15.91
CA GLU A 393 39.88 -30.21 14.90
C GLU A 393 38.97 -30.23 13.64
N GLU A 394 38.25 -31.33 13.36
CA GLU A 394 37.28 -31.40 12.25
C GLU A 394 35.87 -30.91 12.65
N ARG A 395 35.44 -31.07 13.91
CA ARG A 395 34.18 -30.49 14.42
C ARG A 395 34.30 -28.98 14.60
N GLU A 396 35.49 -28.49 14.93
CA GLU A 396 35.77 -27.06 15.08
C GLU A 396 35.48 -26.27 13.79
N GLN A 397 35.72 -26.83 12.60
CA GLN A 397 35.49 -26.13 11.32
C GLN A 397 34.00 -26.02 10.95
N GLU A 398 33.21 -27.07 11.16
CA GLU A 398 31.77 -27.06 10.87
C GLU A 398 31.01 -26.19 11.88
N GLU A 399 31.36 -26.30 13.17
CA GLU A 399 30.81 -25.44 14.23
C GLU A 399 31.19 -23.96 14.03
N ASP A 400 32.41 -23.67 13.54
CA ASP A 400 32.83 -22.31 13.20
C ASP A 400 32.08 -21.75 11.98
N LEU A 401 31.75 -22.58 10.99
CA LEU A 401 30.96 -22.17 9.83
C LEU A 401 29.51 -21.85 10.21
N GLU A 402 28.87 -22.72 10.99
CA GLU A 402 27.50 -22.49 11.46
C GLU A 402 27.42 -21.26 12.36
N ARG A 403 28.39 -21.08 13.26
CA ARG A 403 28.52 -19.86 14.09
C ARG A 403 28.67 -18.60 13.23
N SER A 404 29.51 -18.66 12.20
CA SER A 404 29.70 -17.54 11.28
C SER A 404 28.41 -17.18 10.55
N GLN A 405 27.62 -18.16 10.14
CA GLN A 405 26.33 -17.95 9.49
C GLN A 405 25.29 -17.36 10.46
N LEU A 406 25.28 -17.80 11.72
CA LEU A 406 24.42 -17.24 12.75
C LEU A 406 24.77 -15.76 13.02
N ASN A 407 26.06 -15.43 13.11
CA ASN A 407 26.53 -14.05 13.26
C ASN A 407 26.11 -13.16 12.09
N VAL A 408 26.22 -13.65 10.85
CA VAL A 408 25.76 -12.93 9.66
C VAL A 408 24.25 -12.66 9.74
N LEU A 409 23.45 -13.67 10.09
CA LEU A 409 22.00 -13.51 10.27
C LEU A 409 21.66 -12.53 11.40
N ALA A 410 22.40 -12.57 12.51
CA ALA A 410 22.20 -11.68 13.65
C ALA A 410 22.54 -10.23 13.27
N VAL A 411 23.65 -9.99 12.56
CA VAL A 411 23.98 -8.66 12.02
C VAL A 411 22.87 -8.15 11.09
N GLN A 412 22.41 -8.98 10.14
CA GLN A 412 21.30 -8.63 9.24
C GLN A 412 20.01 -8.28 9.99
N ALA A 413 19.68 -9.04 11.04
CA ALA A 413 18.53 -8.82 11.88
C ALA A 413 18.63 -7.51 12.66
N ILE A 414 19.80 -7.23 13.23
CA ILE A 414 20.07 -5.99 13.95
C ILE A 414 19.98 -4.79 13.01
N THR A 415 20.55 -4.88 11.81
CA THR A 415 20.40 -3.83 10.78
C THR A 415 18.91 -3.58 10.49
N SER A 416 18.14 -4.64 10.28
CA SER A 416 16.70 -4.55 9.96
C SER A 416 15.90 -3.95 11.11
N LEU A 417 16.17 -4.35 12.35
CA LEU A 417 15.53 -3.82 13.55
C LEU A 417 15.82 -2.33 13.71
N VAL A 418 17.07 -1.90 13.59
CA VAL A 418 17.44 -0.48 13.73
C VAL A 418 16.86 0.35 12.59
N LEU A 419 16.90 -0.12 11.35
CA LEU A 419 16.25 0.56 10.21
C LEU A 419 14.73 0.65 10.38
N SER A 420 14.09 -0.33 11.01
CA SER A 420 12.63 -0.27 11.28
C SER A 420 12.23 0.91 12.16
N ALA A 421 13.15 1.48 12.95
CA ALA A 421 12.89 2.72 13.68
C ALA A 421 12.82 3.95 12.78
N MET A 422 13.35 3.90 11.56
CA MET A 422 13.23 4.96 10.56
C MET A 422 11.91 4.91 9.78
N THR A 423 11.06 3.90 9.96
CA THR A 423 9.83 3.79 9.18
C THR A 423 8.82 4.87 9.58
N LEU A 424 8.11 5.40 8.59
CA LEU A 424 7.07 6.41 8.73
C LEU A 424 5.77 5.90 8.09
N PRO A 425 4.60 6.27 8.61
CA PRO A 425 4.37 7.23 9.70
C PRO A 425 4.56 6.66 11.11
N THR A 426 4.45 5.34 11.29
CA THR A 426 4.59 4.67 12.59
C THR A 426 5.85 3.81 12.61
N ALA A 427 6.83 4.18 13.42
CA ALA A 427 8.06 3.42 13.58
C ALA A 427 7.76 1.97 13.98
N GLY A 428 8.45 1.01 13.37
CA GLY A 428 8.32 -0.40 13.74
C GLY A 428 7.07 -1.11 13.28
N ASN A 429 6.17 -0.47 12.52
CA ASN A 429 4.95 -1.11 12.01
C ASN A 429 4.99 -1.27 10.48
N PRO A 430 5.39 -2.46 9.96
CA PRO A 430 5.50 -2.70 8.53
C PRO A 430 4.16 -2.61 7.76
N ALA A 431 3.03 -2.80 8.45
CA ALA A 431 1.71 -2.85 7.80
C ALA A 431 1.18 -1.48 7.35
N VAL A 432 1.70 -0.39 7.93
CA VAL A 432 1.26 0.98 7.62
C VAL A 432 2.41 1.91 7.25
N SER A 433 3.65 1.45 7.42
CA SER A 433 4.84 2.28 7.31
C SER A 433 5.86 1.72 6.34
N CYS A 434 6.65 2.64 5.78
CA CYS A 434 7.83 2.30 4.99
C CYS A 434 9.01 3.18 5.39
N LEU A 435 10.22 2.82 4.95
CA LEU A 435 11.45 3.50 5.32
C LEU A 435 11.44 4.96 4.85
N GLU A 436 11.83 5.88 5.74
CA GLU A 436 12.01 7.30 5.41
C GLU A 436 12.89 7.46 4.15
N GLN A 437 12.47 8.34 3.25
CA GLN A 437 13.24 8.75 2.08
C GLN A 437 13.57 10.23 2.16
N GLN A 438 14.81 10.60 1.84
CA GLN A 438 15.23 11.99 1.65
C GLN A 438 15.86 12.14 0.28
N PRO A 439 15.13 12.70 -0.70
CA PRO A 439 15.66 12.82 -2.04
C PRO A 439 16.87 13.74 -2.11
N ARG A 440 17.78 13.46 -3.04
CA ARG A 440 18.95 14.31 -3.35
C ARG A 440 18.58 15.49 -4.24
N ASN A 441 17.53 15.33 -5.05
CA ASN A 441 17.08 16.37 -5.97
C ASN A 441 16.33 17.47 -5.21
N LYS A 442 16.86 18.71 -5.28
CA LYS A 442 16.22 19.90 -4.70
C LYS A 442 14.92 20.26 -5.43
N THR A 443 14.00 20.93 -4.74
CA THR A 443 12.77 21.47 -5.34
C THR A 443 13.10 22.37 -6.54
N LEU A 444 12.40 22.18 -7.64
CA LEU A 444 12.60 22.96 -8.86
C LEU A 444 12.07 24.39 -8.69
N LYS A 445 12.96 25.38 -8.53
CA LYS A 445 12.62 26.82 -8.40
C LYS A 445 11.69 27.34 -9.51
N VAL A 446 11.72 26.73 -10.71
CA VAL A 446 10.84 27.10 -11.84
C VAL A 446 9.35 26.92 -11.52
N LEU A 447 9.00 25.97 -10.63
CA LEU A 447 7.62 25.68 -10.25
C LEU A 447 7.01 26.76 -9.36
N ASP A 448 7.83 27.57 -8.69
CA ASP A 448 7.37 28.65 -7.80
C ASP A 448 6.85 29.88 -8.56
N THR A 449 7.20 29.98 -9.85
CA THR A 449 6.73 31.05 -10.74
C THR A 449 5.23 30.97 -11.02
N ARG A 450 4.61 32.07 -11.47
CA ARG A 450 3.18 32.08 -11.85
C ARG A 450 2.83 31.03 -12.92
N PHE A 451 3.73 30.82 -13.89
CA PHE A 451 3.53 29.80 -14.93
C PHE A 451 3.84 28.39 -14.39
N GLY A 452 4.88 28.27 -13.58
CA GLY A 452 5.24 27.03 -12.87
C GLY A 452 4.08 26.46 -12.06
N ARG A 453 3.37 27.30 -11.29
CA ARG A 453 2.18 26.87 -10.53
C ARG A 453 1.07 26.30 -11.41
N LYS A 454 0.85 26.87 -12.60
CA LYS A 454 -0.10 26.32 -13.59
C LYS A 454 0.38 24.98 -14.14
N LEU A 455 1.68 24.89 -14.43
CA LEU A 455 2.30 23.64 -14.88
C LEU A 455 2.18 22.53 -13.83
N SER A 456 2.38 22.83 -12.55
CA SER A 456 2.25 21.86 -11.46
C SER A 456 0.87 21.23 -11.39
N VAL A 457 -0.20 22.01 -11.62
CA VAL A 457 -1.57 21.48 -11.64
C VAL A 457 -1.76 20.50 -12.80
N ILE A 458 -1.33 20.87 -14.01
CA ILE A 458 -1.49 20.04 -15.21
C ILE A 458 -0.62 18.78 -15.10
N ARG A 459 0.66 18.95 -14.76
CA ARG A 459 1.61 17.84 -14.63
C ARG A 459 1.24 16.91 -13.48
N GLY A 460 0.71 17.45 -12.38
CA GLY A 460 0.24 16.68 -11.23
C GLY A 460 -0.95 15.77 -11.57
N ALA A 461 -1.88 16.23 -12.40
CA ALA A 461 -2.97 15.39 -12.89
C ALA A 461 -2.44 14.19 -13.71
N VAL A 462 -1.48 14.44 -14.61
CA VAL A 462 -0.83 13.39 -15.40
C VAL A 462 -0.02 12.44 -14.52
N GLU A 463 0.72 12.97 -13.54
CA GLU A 463 1.54 12.18 -12.61
C GLU A 463 0.69 11.20 -11.81
N ARG A 464 -0.48 11.65 -11.35
CA ARG A 464 -1.42 10.82 -10.60
C ARG A 464 -1.91 9.61 -11.40
N GLU A 465 -2.18 9.78 -12.70
CA GLU A 465 -2.57 8.68 -13.59
C GLU A 465 -1.41 7.73 -13.89
N ILE A 466 -0.20 8.27 -14.12
CA ILE A 466 1.01 7.45 -14.30
C ILE A 466 1.22 6.54 -13.09
N GLN A 467 1.07 7.08 -11.89
CA GLN A 467 1.21 6.31 -10.66
C GLN A 467 0.14 5.23 -10.52
N ALA A 468 -1.11 5.54 -10.83
CA ALA A 468 -2.18 4.54 -10.80
C ALA A 468 -1.92 3.37 -11.76
N MET A 469 -1.22 3.62 -12.89
CA MET A 469 -0.94 2.62 -13.92
C MET A 469 0.37 1.84 -13.71
N VAL A 470 1.43 2.49 -13.23
CA VAL A 470 2.81 1.95 -13.30
C VAL A 470 3.43 1.69 -11.92
N SER A 471 2.91 2.31 -10.85
CA SER A 471 3.50 2.17 -9.51
C SER A 471 3.47 0.73 -8.99
N LYS A 472 4.54 0.31 -8.31
CA LYS A 472 4.61 -0.99 -7.61
C LYS A 472 3.66 -1.06 -6.41
N ARG A 473 3.30 0.10 -5.83
CA ARG A 473 2.33 0.27 -4.73
C ARG A 473 2.68 -0.49 -3.45
N ASP A 474 3.96 -0.61 -3.10
CA ASP A 474 4.41 -1.34 -1.90
C ASP A 474 3.80 -0.78 -0.60
N ASN A 475 3.54 0.53 -0.55
CA ASN A 475 2.95 1.24 0.59
C ASN A 475 1.43 1.48 0.48
N VAL A 476 0.74 0.87 -0.51
CA VAL A 476 -0.71 1.01 -0.70
C VAL A 476 -1.36 -0.36 -0.75
N HIS A 477 -1.93 -0.78 0.37
CA HIS A 477 -2.54 -2.10 0.51
C HIS A 477 -3.98 -2.18 -0.02
N THR A 478 -4.57 -1.09 -0.49
CA THR A 478 -5.95 -1.06 -1.01
C THR A 478 -5.97 -0.87 -2.52
N HIS A 479 -7.11 -1.17 -3.17
CA HIS A 479 -7.25 -0.99 -4.62
C HIS A 479 -7.42 0.47 -5.07
N HIS A 480 -7.61 1.42 -4.14
CA HIS A 480 -7.97 2.79 -4.48
C HIS A 480 -6.81 3.49 -5.21
N PRO A 481 -7.01 4.06 -6.42
CA PRO A 481 -5.91 4.47 -7.30
C PRO A 481 -5.17 5.73 -6.84
N TYR A 482 -5.82 6.64 -6.11
CA TYR A 482 -5.33 8.00 -5.84
C TYR A 482 -4.96 8.24 -4.38
N HIS A 483 -4.29 7.25 -3.77
CA HIS A 483 -3.79 7.27 -2.40
C HIS A 483 -2.29 6.97 -2.33
N THR A 484 -1.56 7.30 -3.40
CA THR A 484 -0.10 7.27 -3.35
C THR A 484 0.40 8.33 -2.39
N TRP A 485 1.44 7.96 -1.66
CA TRP A 485 2.15 8.82 -0.72
C TRP A 485 3.62 8.41 -0.75
N ASP A 486 4.51 9.33 -0.38
CA ASP A 486 5.93 9.03 -0.25
C ASP A 486 6.37 9.25 1.20
N PRO A 487 7.28 8.41 1.74
CA PRO A 487 7.78 8.51 3.11
C PRO A 487 8.84 9.61 3.25
N VAL A 488 8.59 10.81 2.70
CA VAL A 488 9.49 11.96 2.78
C VAL A 488 9.01 12.92 3.86
N PRO A 489 9.63 12.96 5.06
CA PRO A 489 9.26 13.89 6.11
C PRO A 489 9.84 15.28 5.83
N SER A 490 9.11 16.30 6.28
CA SER A 490 9.62 17.67 6.29
C SER A 490 10.75 17.82 7.30
N LEU A 491 11.87 18.39 6.85
CA LEU A 491 13.01 18.75 7.69
C LEU A 491 12.92 20.17 8.23
N SER A 492 11.83 20.90 7.97
CA SER A 492 11.65 22.26 8.46
C SER A 492 11.47 22.28 9.99
N ALA A 493 12.17 23.18 10.69
CA ALA A 493 12.04 23.35 12.15
C ALA A 493 10.61 23.72 12.61
N VAL A 494 9.77 24.21 11.70
CA VAL A 494 8.38 24.64 11.97
C VAL A 494 7.38 23.47 11.94
N SER A 495 7.74 22.34 11.31
CA SER A 495 6.86 21.18 11.20
C SER A 495 7.08 20.21 12.36
N PRO A 496 6.01 19.59 12.92
CA PRO A 496 6.19 18.46 13.83
C PRO A 496 7.04 17.40 13.16
N ALA A 497 8.06 16.91 13.86
CA ALA A 497 8.96 15.92 13.31
C ALA A 497 8.20 14.66 12.85
N GLY A 498 8.50 14.19 11.64
CA GLY A 498 7.81 13.06 11.01
C GLY A 498 6.58 13.45 10.17
N THR A 499 6.22 14.74 10.07
CA THR A 499 5.16 15.18 9.15
C THR A 499 5.58 14.93 7.71
N LEU A 500 4.82 14.10 7.00
CA LEU A 500 5.08 13.76 5.60
C LEU A 500 4.75 14.92 4.66
N ILE A 501 5.63 15.18 3.70
CA ILE A 501 5.38 16.11 2.61
C ILE A 501 4.32 15.49 1.70
N SER A 502 3.30 16.27 1.36
CA SER A 502 2.29 15.83 0.39
C SER A 502 2.95 15.46 -0.93
N HIS A 503 2.55 14.31 -1.47
CA HIS A 503 3.02 13.76 -2.73
C HIS A 503 3.03 14.79 -3.88
N GLU A 504 2.01 15.66 -3.96
CA GLU A 504 1.91 16.69 -5.01
C GLU A 504 3.01 17.75 -4.94
N LYS A 505 3.62 17.96 -3.77
CA LYS A 505 4.74 18.89 -3.58
C LYS A 505 6.10 18.25 -3.94
N LEU A 506 6.16 16.93 -4.06
CA LEU A 506 7.38 16.16 -4.37
C LEU A 506 7.56 15.92 -5.88
N LEU A 507 6.84 16.68 -6.72
CA LEU A 507 6.87 16.51 -8.17
C LEU A 507 8.31 16.59 -8.70
N LEU A 508 8.79 15.48 -9.28
CA LEU A 508 10.14 15.30 -9.81
C LEU A 508 11.28 15.40 -8.77
N GLN A 509 10.98 15.21 -7.48
CA GLN A 509 11.99 15.20 -6.42
C GLN A 509 12.50 13.78 -6.09
N ILE A 510 11.65 12.77 -6.16
CA ILE A 510 12.05 11.39 -5.85
C ILE A 510 13.20 10.96 -6.77
N ASN A 511 14.22 10.36 -6.17
CA ASN A 511 15.42 9.94 -6.87
C ASN A 511 15.12 9.02 -8.07
N THR A 512 15.73 9.31 -9.21
CA THR A 512 15.44 8.64 -10.50
C THR A 512 15.86 7.17 -10.58
N GLU A 513 16.79 6.73 -9.73
CA GLU A 513 17.21 5.33 -9.63
C GLU A 513 16.19 4.44 -8.89
N ARG A 514 15.17 5.04 -8.27
CA ARG A 514 14.09 4.33 -7.60
C ARG A 514 12.94 4.07 -8.59
N GLU A 515 12.50 2.82 -8.64
CA GLU A 515 11.29 2.45 -9.37
C GLU A 515 10.07 3.09 -8.69
N MET A 516 9.11 3.56 -9.48
CA MET A 516 7.93 4.24 -8.97
C MET A 516 7.14 3.34 -8.00
N GLY A 517 6.92 3.83 -6.78
CA GLY A 517 6.20 3.11 -5.73
C GLY A 517 6.96 1.96 -5.07
N ASN A 518 8.25 1.80 -5.35
CA ASN A 518 9.11 0.84 -4.68
C ASN A 518 9.64 1.43 -3.37
N MET A 519 9.30 0.80 -2.25
CA MET A 519 9.59 1.30 -0.90
C MET A 519 10.73 0.54 -0.20
N ASP A 520 11.37 -0.40 -0.90
CA ASP A 520 12.50 -1.16 -0.41
C ASP A 520 13.69 -0.24 -0.11
N TYR A 521 14.53 -0.64 0.85
CA TYR A 521 15.77 0.07 1.13
C TYR A 521 16.67 0.08 -0.12
N LYS A 522 17.16 1.26 -0.49
CA LYS A 522 18.17 1.42 -1.56
C LYS A 522 19.28 2.35 -1.10
N LEU A 523 20.48 2.18 -1.66
CA LEU A 523 21.52 3.19 -1.52
C LEU A 523 21.01 4.52 -2.07
N GLY A 524 21.23 5.61 -1.32
CA GLY A 524 20.59 6.90 -1.56
C GLY A 524 19.26 7.11 -0.82
N GLN A 525 18.95 6.28 0.19
CA GLN A 525 17.77 6.42 1.04
C GLN A 525 17.73 7.80 1.73
N VAL A 526 18.86 8.23 2.28
CA VAL A 526 19.04 9.54 2.92
C VAL A 526 20.11 10.33 2.16
N SER A 527 19.74 11.53 1.69
CA SER A 527 20.65 12.45 1.00
C SER A 527 21.63 13.12 1.97
N ILE A 528 22.84 13.44 1.51
CA ILE A 528 23.87 14.11 2.32
C ILE A 528 23.35 15.44 2.86
N HIS A 529 22.66 16.22 2.02
CA HIS A 529 22.05 17.49 2.42
C HIS A 529 21.06 17.33 3.57
N SER A 530 20.27 16.26 3.58
CA SER A 530 19.34 15.97 4.67
C SER A 530 20.05 15.55 5.97
N VAL A 531 21.24 14.97 5.89
CA VAL A 531 22.08 14.66 7.07
C VAL A 531 22.59 15.96 7.68
N TRP A 532 23.10 16.89 6.88
CA TRP A 532 23.56 18.19 7.36
C TRP A 532 22.43 19.00 8.00
N LEU A 533 21.31 19.16 7.28
CA LEU A 533 20.18 19.95 7.75
C LEU A 533 19.48 19.31 8.97
N GLY A 534 19.27 17.99 8.93
CA GLY A 534 18.53 17.28 9.99
C GLY A 534 19.31 17.13 11.30
N ASN A 535 20.64 17.16 11.25
CA ASN A 535 21.51 16.94 12.41
C ASN A 535 22.36 18.17 12.77
N ASN A 536 22.20 19.30 12.07
CA ASN A 536 23.04 20.49 12.20
C ASN A 536 24.55 20.18 12.09
N ILE A 537 24.92 19.30 11.14
CA ILE A 537 26.32 18.99 10.84
C ILE A 537 26.80 19.98 9.78
N THR A 538 27.76 20.83 10.11
CA THR A 538 28.42 21.68 9.13
C THR A 538 29.55 20.91 8.42
N PRO A 539 29.58 20.90 7.07
CA PRO A 539 30.77 20.45 6.36
C PRO A 539 31.94 21.40 6.66
N LEU A 540 33.18 20.89 6.63
CA LEU A 540 34.37 21.70 6.95
C LEU A 540 34.55 22.83 5.92
N ARG A 541 34.05 24.03 6.27
CA ARG A 541 34.54 25.40 5.95
C ARG A 541 33.42 26.40 6.21
N GLU A 542 33.45 27.09 7.35
CA GLU A 542 32.68 28.33 7.54
C GLU A 542 33.27 29.49 6.70
N GLU A 543 34.51 29.36 6.22
CA GLU A 543 35.28 30.47 5.62
C GLU A 543 35.12 30.63 4.09
N GLU A 544 34.33 29.80 3.41
CA GLU A 544 34.13 29.86 1.95
C GLU A 544 32.66 29.91 1.52
N TRP A 545 31.75 30.37 2.40
CA TRP A 545 30.51 30.97 1.89
C TRP A 545 30.92 32.27 1.20
N GLY A 546 31.10 32.21 -0.12
CA GLY A 546 31.41 33.39 -0.93
C GLY A 546 30.44 34.52 -0.61
N GLU A 547 30.96 35.73 -0.59
CA GLU A 547 30.29 37.02 -0.30
C GLU A 547 29.15 37.38 -1.29
N ASP A 548 28.55 36.39 -1.96
CA ASP A 548 27.57 36.58 -3.04
C ASP A 548 26.17 36.05 -2.67
N GLU A 549 25.67 36.33 -1.46
CA GLU A 549 24.23 36.45 -1.18
C GLU A 549 23.97 37.56 -0.13
N GLU A 550 24.50 38.77 -0.36
CA GLU A 550 23.90 39.98 0.24
C GLU A 550 22.61 40.32 -0.52
N ASP A 551 21.51 39.65 -0.20
CA ASP A 551 20.15 40.17 -0.42
C ASP A 551 19.13 39.32 0.35
N GLU A 552 18.99 39.58 1.65
CA GLU A 552 17.69 39.79 2.30
C GLU A 552 17.93 40.29 3.73
N THR A 553 17.34 41.43 4.04
CA THR A 553 17.44 42.13 5.32
C THR A 553 17.30 41.20 6.54
N ASP A 554 18.34 41.18 7.38
CA ASP A 554 18.37 40.61 8.72
C ASP A 554 17.08 40.94 9.51
N THR A 555 16.28 39.92 9.76
CA THR A 555 15.40 39.89 10.93
C THR A 555 16.03 38.92 11.93
N PRO A 556 16.16 39.29 13.22
CA PRO A 556 16.83 38.43 14.19
C PRO A 556 16.11 37.09 14.26
N ALA A 557 16.86 35.99 14.16
CA ALA A 557 16.34 34.64 14.34
C ALA A 557 15.48 34.59 15.62
N PRO A 558 14.19 34.23 15.55
CA PRO A 558 13.38 34.08 16.74
C PRO A 558 13.99 32.94 17.57
N ALA A 559 14.16 33.18 18.87
CA ALA A 559 14.67 32.20 19.82
C ALA A 559 13.97 30.85 19.61
N SER A 560 14.77 29.80 19.38
CA SER A 560 14.30 28.44 19.16
C SER A 560 13.31 28.04 20.26
N LEU A 561 12.06 27.79 19.88
CA LEU A 561 11.09 27.14 20.76
C LEU A 561 11.65 25.77 21.18
N PRO A 562 11.49 25.36 22.45
CA PRO A 562 11.95 24.05 22.89
C PRO A 562 11.16 22.96 22.15
N THR A 563 11.79 22.31 21.18
CA THR A 563 11.28 21.05 20.62
C THR A 563 11.20 20.03 21.74
N SER A 564 10.03 19.45 21.98
CA SER A 564 9.90 18.31 22.87
C SER A 564 10.87 17.21 22.41
N PRO A 565 11.77 16.70 23.28
CA PRO A 565 12.88 15.83 22.89
C PRO A 565 12.48 14.45 22.33
N ILE A 566 11.18 14.13 22.38
CA ILE A 566 10.61 12.80 22.13
C ILE A 566 10.55 12.42 20.64
N ASN A 567 10.62 13.38 19.72
CA ASN A 567 10.52 13.15 18.27
C ASN A 567 11.67 13.77 17.45
N SER A 568 12.88 13.89 18.00
CA SER A 568 14.05 14.22 17.18
C SER A 568 14.52 13.00 16.38
N ARG A 569 15.30 13.15 15.30
CA ARG A 569 15.95 11.97 14.67
C ARG A 569 16.73 11.10 15.67
N LYS A 570 17.22 11.69 16.76
CA LYS A 570 17.90 11.00 17.88
C LYS A 570 16.97 10.08 18.68
N HIS A 571 15.69 10.44 18.81
CA HIS A 571 14.68 9.68 19.55
C HIS A 571 13.43 9.49 18.68
N ARG A 572 13.29 8.30 18.08
CA ARG A 572 12.11 7.94 17.29
C ARG A 572 11.23 6.99 18.06
N ALA A 573 9.95 7.34 18.22
CA ALA A 573 8.97 6.56 19.00
C ALA A 573 9.49 6.19 20.42
N GLY A 574 10.29 7.07 21.02
CA GLY A 574 10.89 6.87 22.34
C GLY A 574 12.10 5.93 22.40
N VAL A 575 12.52 5.33 21.27
CA VAL A 575 13.72 4.50 21.16
C VAL A 575 14.96 5.39 21.01
N ASP A 576 16.03 5.07 21.75
CA ASP A 576 17.32 5.77 21.66
C ASP A 576 18.19 5.18 20.54
N ILE A 577 18.01 5.75 19.34
CA ILE A 577 18.70 5.33 18.12
C ILE A 577 20.16 5.76 18.12
N HIS A 578 20.48 6.86 18.79
CA HIS A 578 21.85 7.32 18.93
C HIS A 578 22.68 6.27 19.67
N SER A 579 22.21 5.79 20.82
CA SER A 579 22.89 4.72 21.58
C SER A 579 23.06 3.43 20.78
N CYS A 580 22.03 3.01 20.02
CA CYS A 580 22.11 1.82 19.17
C CYS A 580 23.17 1.97 18.07
N SER A 581 23.15 3.10 17.35
CA SER A 581 24.10 3.36 16.26
C SER A 581 25.55 3.50 16.77
N GLN A 582 25.76 4.13 17.93
CA GLN A 582 27.06 4.25 18.57
C GLN A 582 27.60 2.88 19.01
N PHE A 583 26.77 2.05 19.64
CA PHE A 583 27.15 0.69 20.04
C PHE A 583 27.58 -0.15 18.84
N LEU A 584 26.82 -0.12 17.74
CA LEU A 584 27.16 -0.87 16.53
C LEU A 584 28.46 -0.38 15.90
N LEU A 585 28.66 0.93 15.88
CA LEU A 585 29.88 1.51 15.31
C LEU A 585 31.12 1.07 16.10
N GLU A 586 31.07 1.05 17.42
CA GLU A 586 32.15 0.56 18.28
C GLU A 586 32.39 -0.94 18.09
N LEU A 587 31.32 -1.75 18.10
CA LEU A 587 31.40 -3.20 17.90
C LEU A 587 31.99 -3.55 16.53
N TYR A 588 31.50 -2.91 15.46
CA TYR A 588 31.97 -3.14 14.11
C TYR A 588 33.41 -2.69 13.93
N SER A 589 33.81 -1.57 14.53
CA SER A 589 35.20 -1.11 14.48
C SER A 589 36.16 -2.13 15.10
N GLN A 590 35.78 -2.79 16.20
CA GLN A 590 36.58 -3.86 16.81
C GLN A 590 36.72 -5.10 15.93
N TRP A 591 35.73 -5.39 15.09
CA TRP A 591 35.74 -6.53 14.17
C TRP A 591 36.48 -6.26 12.86
N LEU A 592 36.53 -4.99 12.42
CA LEU A 592 37.16 -4.58 11.17
C LEU A 592 38.65 -4.21 11.33
N LEU A 593 39.06 -3.61 12.45
CA LEU A 593 40.42 -3.05 12.61
C LEU A 593 41.50 -4.09 12.95
N PRO A 594 42.64 -4.15 12.21
CA PRO A 594 43.74 -5.08 12.48
C PRO A 594 44.45 -4.71 13.80
N GLY A 595 44.35 -5.58 14.81
CA GLY A 595 45.00 -5.39 16.12
C GLY A 595 44.10 -5.59 17.35
N SER A 596 42.77 -5.66 17.16
CA SER A 596 41.86 -6.09 18.23
C SER A 596 42.06 -7.59 18.52
N PRO A 597 42.02 -8.05 19.78
CA PRO A 597 42.09 -9.48 20.12
C PRO A 597 41.03 -10.32 19.38
N SER A 598 39.94 -9.71 18.91
CA SER A 598 38.88 -10.32 18.09
C SER A 598 39.24 -10.51 16.61
N ASN A 599 40.13 -9.70 16.02
CA ASN A 599 40.29 -9.65 14.55
C ASN A 599 41.12 -10.81 13.96
N ARG A 600 41.87 -11.58 14.77
CA ARG A 600 42.59 -12.76 14.23
C ARG A 600 41.65 -13.89 13.75
N ARG A 601 40.33 -13.76 13.91
CA ARG A 601 39.34 -14.81 13.64
C ARG A 601 38.09 -14.34 12.89
N THR A 602 37.98 -13.08 12.45
CA THR A 602 36.76 -12.61 11.77
C THR A 602 36.68 -13.18 10.34
N PRO A 603 35.67 -14.00 10.00
CA PRO A 603 35.52 -14.53 8.65
C PRO A 603 35.18 -13.42 7.65
N VAL A 604 35.68 -13.52 6.41
CA VAL A 604 35.47 -12.52 5.34
C VAL A 604 33.97 -12.29 5.05
N VAL A 605 33.14 -13.34 5.14
CA VAL A 605 31.68 -13.23 4.96
C VAL A 605 31.07 -12.29 6.01
N LEU A 606 31.55 -12.35 7.25
CA LEU A 606 31.10 -11.46 8.32
C LEU A 606 31.61 -10.04 8.12
N ILE A 607 32.86 -9.86 7.65
CA ILE A 607 33.40 -8.54 7.29
C ILE A 607 32.49 -7.87 6.24
N SER A 608 32.15 -8.59 5.16
CA SER A 608 31.26 -8.07 4.12
C SER A 608 29.89 -7.66 4.68
N GLU A 609 29.27 -8.49 5.53
CA GLU A 609 27.96 -8.16 6.10
C GLU A 609 28.03 -6.98 7.08
N VAL A 610 29.11 -6.88 7.86
CA VAL A 610 29.34 -5.77 8.79
C VAL A 610 29.51 -4.45 8.03
N VAL A 611 30.29 -4.43 6.95
CA VAL A 611 30.44 -3.24 6.11
C VAL A 611 29.11 -2.86 5.46
N ARG A 612 28.32 -3.86 5.00
CA ARG A 612 26.96 -3.64 4.47
C ARG A 612 26.02 -3.05 5.54
N SER A 613 26.03 -3.61 6.75
CA SER A 613 25.24 -3.10 7.87
C SER A 613 25.67 -1.69 8.25
N LEU A 614 26.97 -1.40 8.27
CA LEU A 614 27.49 -0.08 8.65
C LEU A 614 27.05 0.99 7.64
N LEU A 615 27.11 0.68 6.34
CA LEU A 615 26.61 1.56 5.27
C LEU A 615 25.13 1.90 5.44
N ALA A 616 24.31 0.90 5.78
CA ALA A 616 22.88 1.10 5.98
C ALA A 616 22.56 1.84 7.29
N VAL A 617 23.22 1.46 8.39
CA VAL A 617 23.06 2.10 9.71
C VAL A 617 23.55 3.55 9.70
N SER A 618 24.46 3.92 8.79
CA SER A 618 24.91 5.30 8.66
C SER A 618 23.80 6.29 8.27
N ASP A 619 22.63 5.82 7.81
CA ASP A 619 21.43 6.65 7.63
C ASP A 619 20.81 7.11 8.95
N LEU A 620 21.15 6.44 10.07
CA LEU A 620 20.70 6.78 11.42
C LEU A 620 21.71 7.59 12.21
N PHE A 621 22.89 7.86 11.67
CA PHE A 621 23.90 8.66 12.36
C PHE A 621 23.39 10.09 12.56
N THR A 622 23.62 10.59 13.77
CA THR A 622 23.14 11.88 14.22
C THR A 622 24.27 12.86 14.50
N GLU A 623 25.52 12.39 14.54
CA GLU A 623 26.67 13.19 14.94
C GLU A 623 27.84 13.03 13.97
N ARG A 624 28.58 14.12 13.77
CA ARG A 624 29.76 14.17 12.91
C ARG A 624 30.81 13.13 13.29
N ASN A 625 31.01 12.90 14.59
CA ASN A 625 31.98 11.94 15.11
C ASN A 625 31.69 10.49 14.66
N GLN A 626 30.43 10.12 14.46
CA GLN A 626 30.06 8.78 13.98
C GLN A 626 30.55 8.56 12.54
N PHE A 627 30.44 9.59 11.69
CA PHE A 627 30.96 9.56 10.32
C PHE A 627 32.50 9.58 10.29
N ASP A 628 33.16 10.30 11.20
CA ASP A 628 34.62 10.33 11.32
C ASP A 628 35.19 8.96 11.70
N MET A 629 34.60 8.33 12.72
CA MET A 629 34.97 6.98 13.14
C MET A 629 34.68 5.93 12.05
N MET A 630 33.54 6.04 11.35
CA MET A 630 33.22 5.20 10.19
C MET A 630 34.27 5.36 9.08
N PHE A 631 34.62 6.59 8.71
CA PHE A 631 35.60 6.86 7.66
C PHE A 631 36.98 6.31 8.02
N THR A 632 37.46 6.58 9.23
CA THR A 632 38.78 6.10 9.71
C THR A 632 38.84 4.57 9.74
N THR A 633 37.79 3.92 10.24
CA THR A 633 37.71 2.46 10.31
C THR A 633 37.72 1.82 8.92
N LEU A 634 36.93 2.34 8.00
CA LEU A 634 36.84 1.81 6.63
C LEU A 634 38.10 2.08 5.81
N MET A 635 38.77 3.22 6.03
CA MET A 635 40.05 3.52 5.39
C MET A 635 41.15 2.56 5.87
N GLU A 636 41.15 2.17 7.13
CA GLU A 636 42.11 1.20 7.64
C GLU A 636 41.81 -0.23 7.18
N LEU A 637 40.52 -0.58 7.07
CA LEU A 637 40.09 -1.82 6.43
C LEU A 637 40.55 -1.88 4.97
N GLN A 638 40.37 -0.79 4.20
CA GLN A 638 40.82 -0.72 2.81
C GLN A 638 42.33 -0.97 2.65
N LYS A 639 43.16 -0.49 3.59
CA LYS A 639 44.61 -0.70 3.54
C LYS A 639 45.02 -2.11 3.89
N SER A 640 44.28 -2.77 4.78
CA SER A 640 44.63 -4.06 5.36
C SER A 640 43.98 -5.26 4.66
N HIS A 641 42.80 -5.08 4.07
CA HIS A 641 42.05 -6.12 3.35
C HIS A 641 42.48 -6.21 1.87
N PRO A 642 42.49 -7.41 1.25
CA PRO A 642 42.85 -7.56 -0.16
C PRO A 642 41.97 -6.74 -1.10
N ALA A 643 42.60 -6.05 -2.06
CA ALA A 643 41.90 -5.21 -3.03
C ALA A 643 41.08 -6.02 -4.05
N GLU A 644 41.39 -7.32 -4.25
CA GLU A 644 40.64 -8.19 -5.17
C GLU A 644 39.27 -8.64 -4.63
N ASP A 645 38.94 -8.34 -3.37
CA ASP A 645 37.65 -8.72 -2.78
C ASP A 645 36.51 -7.79 -3.24
N GLU A 646 35.95 -8.15 -4.40
CA GLU A 646 34.83 -7.44 -5.02
C GLU A 646 33.53 -7.49 -4.19
N ILE A 647 33.37 -8.49 -3.31
CA ILE A 647 32.16 -8.63 -2.49
C ILE A 647 32.19 -7.60 -1.36
N VAL A 648 33.34 -7.35 -0.74
CA VAL A 648 33.49 -6.28 0.26
C VAL A 648 33.47 -4.91 -0.43
N ASN A 649 34.16 -4.76 -1.56
CA ASN A 649 34.28 -3.48 -2.27
C ASN A 649 32.92 -2.89 -2.70
N GLN A 650 31.94 -3.72 -3.05
CA GLN A 650 30.59 -3.25 -3.42
C GLN A 650 29.89 -2.45 -2.31
N TYR A 651 30.27 -2.66 -1.04
CA TYR A 651 29.74 -1.94 0.12
C TYR A 651 30.76 -0.95 0.71
N LEU A 652 32.04 -1.32 0.73
CA LEU A 652 33.11 -0.50 1.28
C LEU A 652 33.25 0.84 0.55
N VAL A 653 33.25 0.82 -0.77
CA VAL A 653 33.44 2.01 -1.61
C VAL A 653 32.32 3.04 -1.42
N PRO A 654 31.01 2.70 -1.56
CA PRO A 654 29.95 3.66 -1.28
C PRO A 654 29.94 4.13 0.18
N ALA A 655 30.31 3.28 1.14
CA ALA A 655 30.39 3.64 2.55
C ALA A 655 31.49 4.69 2.82
N LEU A 656 32.68 4.52 2.26
CA LEU A 656 33.76 5.50 2.31
C LEU A 656 33.34 6.83 1.68
N CYS A 657 32.73 6.78 0.50
CA CYS A 657 32.28 7.97 -0.23
C CYS A 657 31.22 8.75 0.56
N LYS A 658 30.25 8.06 1.15
CA LYS A 658 29.20 8.67 1.96
C LYS A 658 29.78 9.34 3.21
N ALA A 659 30.65 8.66 3.95
CA ALA A 659 31.29 9.22 5.14
C ALA A 659 32.16 10.44 4.79
N ALA A 660 32.97 10.35 3.73
CA ALA A 660 33.78 11.46 3.25
C ALA A 660 32.94 12.66 2.83
N ALA A 661 31.85 12.44 2.08
CA ALA A 661 30.93 13.49 1.65
C ALA A 661 30.28 14.21 2.85
N VAL A 662 29.81 13.49 3.86
CA VAL A 662 29.21 14.11 5.06
C VAL A 662 30.24 14.94 5.84
N LEU A 663 31.48 14.46 5.96
CA LEU A 663 32.55 15.17 6.67
C LEU A 663 33.00 16.45 5.94
N GLY A 664 32.74 16.55 4.63
CA GLY A 664 33.33 17.55 3.75
C GLY A 664 34.73 17.08 3.31
N MET A 665 34.95 17.07 2.01
CA MET A 665 36.16 16.51 1.42
C MET A 665 37.22 17.60 1.23
N ASP A 666 38.28 17.53 2.02
CA ASP A 666 39.52 18.26 1.76
C ASP A 666 40.44 17.47 0.80
N LYS A 667 41.57 18.05 0.40
CA LYS A 667 42.51 17.37 -0.51
C LYS A 667 43.04 16.03 0.04
N ALA A 668 43.23 15.94 1.35
CA ALA A 668 43.78 14.74 2.00
C ALA A 668 42.80 13.56 1.97
N THR A 669 41.50 13.85 2.07
CA THR A 669 40.42 12.87 1.97
C THR A 669 39.97 12.62 0.52
N SER A 670 40.02 13.63 -0.35
CA SER A 670 39.55 13.53 -1.74
C SER A 670 40.41 12.61 -2.60
N GLU A 671 41.74 12.68 -2.47
CA GLU A 671 42.67 11.87 -3.27
C GLU A 671 42.48 10.35 -3.09
N PRO A 672 42.48 9.77 -1.87
CA PRO A 672 42.28 8.34 -1.70
C PRO A 672 40.87 7.89 -2.12
N VAL A 673 39.83 8.68 -1.83
CA VAL A 673 38.45 8.36 -2.20
C VAL A 673 38.27 8.33 -3.72
N CYS A 674 38.77 9.35 -4.43
CA CYS A 674 38.69 9.42 -5.89
C CYS A 674 39.47 8.26 -6.55
N ARG A 675 40.67 7.95 -6.04
CA ARG A 675 41.48 6.82 -6.56
C ARG A 675 40.73 5.50 -6.48
N VAL A 676 40.06 5.24 -5.37
CA VAL A 676 39.32 3.99 -5.14
C VAL A 676 38.05 3.94 -6.00
N LEU A 677 37.36 5.07 -6.16
CA LEU A 677 36.24 5.19 -7.09
C LEU A 677 36.64 4.87 -8.52
N GLU A 678 37.73 5.45 -9.03
CA GLU A 678 38.23 5.20 -10.39
C GLU A 678 38.58 3.73 -10.63
N LEU A 679 39.28 3.11 -9.68
CA LEU A 679 39.64 1.70 -9.75
C LEU A 679 38.38 0.81 -9.78
N THR A 680 37.41 1.10 -8.92
CA THR A 680 36.19 0.30 -8.79
C THR A 680 35.26 0.45 -10.00
N LEU A 681 35.19 1.64 -10.62
CA LEU A 681 34.43 1.86 -11.86
C LEU A 681 34.98 1.03 -13.03
N ARG A 682 36.25 0.64 -12.99
CA ARG A 682 36.89 -0.24 -13.99
C ARG A 682 36.82 -1.74 -13.63
N SER A 683 36.17 -2.09 -12.52
CA SER A 683 35.98 -3.48 -12.10
C SER A 683 35.18 -4.28 -13.12
N THR A 684 35.48 -5.58 -13.24
CA THR A 684 34.67 -6.53 -14.03
C THR A 684 33.37 -6.90 -13.31
N HIS A 685 33.29 -6.70 -11.99
CA HIS A 685 32.15 -7.02 -11.17
C HIS A 685 31.10 -5.89 -11.20
N LEU A 686 29.91 -6.18 -11.74
CA LEU A 686 28.85 -5.18 -11.91
C LEU A 686 28.34 -4.59 -10.58
N PRO A 687 28.07 -5.37 -9.51
CA PRO A 687 27.67 -4.81 -8.23
C PRO A 687 28.70 -3.82 -7.64
N SER A 688 30.00 -4.09 -7.78
CA SER A 688 31.05 -3.15 -7.37
C SER A 688 30.96 -1.83 -8.14
N ARG A 689 30.77 -1.89 -9.47
CA ARG A 689 30.56 -0.69 -10.30
C ARG A 689 29.30 0.07 -9.91
N MET A 690 28.21 -0.62 -9.57
CA MET A 690 26.99 0.00 -9.06
C MET A 690 27.23 0.70 -7.71
N GLY A 691 27.92 0.05 -6.77
CA GLY A 691 28.32 0.65 -5.50
C GLY A 691 29.18 1.90 -5.70
N ALA A 692 30.14 1.86 -6.63
CA ALA A 692 30.96 3.01 -6.99
C ALA A 692 30.14 4.16 -7.59
N LEU A 693 29.13 3.89 -8.42
CA LEU A 693 28.23 4.91 -8.95
C LEU A 693 27.38 5.57 -7.85
N HIS A 694 26.90 4.80 -6.87
CA HIS A 694 26.26 5.38 -5.68
C HIS A 694 27.23 6.21 -4.84
N GLY A 695 28.47 5.74 -4.65
CA GLY A 695 29.53 6.51 -3.99
C GLY A 695 29.80 7.85 -4.68
N LEU A 696 29.88 7.83 -6.01
CA LEU A 696 30.05 9.03 -6.82
C LEU A 696 28.86 10.00 -6.66
N LEU A 697 27.61 9.51 -6.60
CA LEU A 697 26.44 10.36 -6.35
C LEU A 697 26.57 11.09 -4.99
N TYR A 698 27.03 10.41 -3.94
CA TYR A 698 27.26 11.06 -2.64
C TYR A 698 28.36 12.12 -2.70
N VAL A 699 29.48 11.82 -3.37
CA VAL A 699 30.60 12.76 -3.53
C VAL A 699 30.18 14.00 -4.33
N LEU A 700 29.40 13.82 -5.40
CA LEU A 700 28.91 14.92 -6.24
C LEU A 700 27.78 15.72 -5.58
N GLU A 701 27.13 15.19 -4.54
CA GLU A 701 26.17 15.93 -3.73
C GLU A 701 26.86 16.93 -2.79
N CYS A 702 28.16 16.77 -2.53
CA CYS A 702 28.93 17.67 -1.69
C CYS A 702 29.04 19.06 -2.33
N ASP A 703 28.50 20.10 -1.69
CA ASP A 703 28.46 21.47 -2.23
C ASP A 703 29.87 22.07 -2.46
N LEU A 704 30.88 21.60 -1.72
CA LEU A 704 32.29 22.02 -1.83
C LEU A 704 33.14 20.94 -2.53
N LEU A 705 33.08 20.91 -3.86
CA LEU A 705 33.92 19.99 -4.65
C LEU A 705 35.37 20.48 -4.73
N ASP A 706 36.28 19.72 -4.11
CA ASP A 706 37.72 19.88 -4.28
C ASP A 706 38.13 19.69 -5.76
N ASP A 707 39.24 20.31 -6.18
CA ASP A 707 39.72 20.24 -7.57
C ASP A 707 40.04 18.81 -8.01
N THR A 708 40.41 17.93 -7.07
CA THR A 708 40.62 16.49 -7.33
C THR A 708 39.32 15.83 -7.77
N VAL A 709 38.19 16.18 -7.15
CA VAL A 709 36.88 15.64 -7.53
C VAL A 709 36.43 16.19 -8.89
N LYS A 710 36.75 17.45 -9.20
CA LYS A 710 36.47 18.01 -10.54
C LYS A 710 37.23 17.30 -11.64
N GLN A 711 38.47 16.85 -11.37
CA GLN A 711 39.28 16.07 -12.33
C GLN A 711 38.70 14.68 -12.61
N LEU A 712 37.87 14.13 -11.71
CA LEU A 712 37.18 12.85 -11.90
C LEU A 712 36.01 12.95 -12.91
N ILE A 713 35.39 14.12 -13.04
CA ILE A 713 34.17 14.33 -13.85
C ILE A 713 34.33 13.87 -15.31
N PRO A 714 35.42 14.21 -16.04
CA PRO A 714 35.60 13.75 -17.42
C PRO A 714 35.69 12.23 -17.55
N ALA A 715 36.43 11.56 -16.66
CA ALA A 715 36.60 10.11 -16.67
C ALA A 715 35.27 9.38 -16.41
N VAL A 716 34.50 9.88 -15.44
CA VAL A 716 33.14 9.40 -15.17
C VAL A 716 32.23 9.63 -16.38
N SER A 717 32.30 10.80 -17.00
CA SER A 717 31.45 11.15 -18.14
C SER A 717 31.71 10.20 -19.32
N GLU A 718 32.97 9.88 -19.59
CA GLU A 718 33.35 8.88 -20.60
C GLU A 718 32.83 7.48 -20.25
N TYR A 719 32.94 7.07 -18.98
CA TYR A 719 32.37 5.81 -18.49
C TYR A 719 30.85 5.75 -18.72
N ILE A 720 30.10 6.80 -18.36
CA ILE A 720 28.65 6.84 -18.55
C ILE A 720 28.28 6.79 -20.04
N LEU A 721 28.92 7.62 -20.87
CA LEU A 721 28.63 7.70 -22.30
C LEU A 721 28.92 6.38 -23.02
N SER A 722 30.02 5.71 -22.70
CA SER A 722 30.37 4.43 -23.29
C SER A 722 29.36 3.33 -22.94
N ASN A 723 28.97 3.22 -21.67
CA ASN A 723 27.99 2.23 -21.22
C ASN A 723 26.57 2.52 -21.74
N LEU A 724 26.13 3.79 -21.76
CA LEU A 724 24.82 4.14 -22.33
C LEU A 724 24.74 3.84 -23.83
N ARG A 725 25.81 4.11 -24.59
CA ARG A 725 25.87 3.76 -26.02
C ARG A 725 25.79 2.24 -26.24
N ALA A 726 26.40 1.45 -25.36
CA ALA A 726 26.37 0.00 -25.45
C ALA A 726 24.98 -0.60 -25.19
N ILE A 727 24.17 0.04 -24.33
CA ILE A 727 22.82 -0.44 -23.96
C ILE A 727 21.73 0.13 -24.88
N ALA A 728 22.02 1.23 -25.60
CA ALA A 728 21.06 1.85 -26.52
C ALA A 728 20.84 1.07 -27.83
N GLN A 729 21.66 0.06 -28.12
CA GLN A 729 21.47 -0.90 -29.22
C GLN A 729 20.67 -2.09 -28.73
#